data_AF-A0A166FKP2-F1
#
_entry.id   AF-A0A166FKP2-F1
#
_cell.length_a   1.000
_cell.length_b   1.000
_cell.length_c   1.000
_cell.angle_alpha   90.00
_cell.angle_beta   90.00
_cell.angle_gamma   90.00
#
_symmetry.space_group_name_H-M   'P 1'
#
loop_
_entity.id
_entity.type
_entity.pdbx_description
1 polymer ?
#
loop_
_entity_poly.entity_id
_entity_poly.type
_entity_poly.pdbx_seq_one_letter_code
_entity_poly.pdbx_strand_id
1 'polypeptide(L)'
;MPSNVNHRSAQSHRSLLEIANALPLNELPNAQTHIKQWIAESDRICTGTFDPSKPLPFDSCRGLPEDFFAAQLLDENVLQEIAGSRRFACITRNQLSWSATILFFEDSFEEKWLALSAREREKHLLSAFKQQEGHGADFSLNGQQKLICPELCWDKLVAGNGRGFLNLLMTLMLDNNDDPPTQPLVLEQPRFDAIIGWSEQCGLAQKAWLECRRVSRTQHIVRRQEMVHQSFTHEHSKTKETLSAAKPLVNLFMGGNKAKADQWVEDEATRRKQMKLFCENCFKSEDKKEGKMSACGPCKKMGREDCQKKAWKLHKRDCGKILGVDSLLQDVAPIHNPRQPSAREDIPAAAPGYRRTPYLLQQISFMNEHPQSDYIFYPDAEDIIIVTLDELAGAAVFNIMRNRCLASADESALFYLYRALQRSETMSGNAEQQPLRKQLLREYGTPFENVMKALDSGHPPAVPTVSPEDIDRMLVLLQKTSRFAVELRDYTPGAKGKKTVRRDFRVCSLHFILSSSGSQGGFEVGPKKDLSMIVDWPADTAVSTVTVAPLGMESVLWHNPPAHLVTGPGPNHRKCFPVSPRPFRLLMDFFTASSIPAPLEGFRRPALERQLHTLCEHPGADYVLWGQTDAPAVPHGVYFDDMYECMAFLAHRHQLLQKGAEGAPDDLAYVLMALETVLLRKKIPMNAVRAQLASEYGESAVRCVVGSIAGGVYTRAMDGKAFEMNAIPVQKGDVLEMMKQLKRAGRFPHLLDKLTEMS
;
A
#
# COMPACT_ATOMS: atom_id res chain seq x y z
N MET A 1 32.28 7.87 -52.54
CA MET A 1 31.50 6.61 -52.50
C MET A 1 30.76 6.52 -51.16
N PRO A 2 29.42 6.40 -51.12
CA PRO A 2 28.68 6.38 -49.86
C PRO A 2 27.74 5.16 -49.72
N SER A 3 28.29 3.97 -49.43
CA SER A 3 27.46 2.76 -49.26
C SER A 3 28.18 1.62 -48.50
N ASN A 4 28.15 1.64 -47.16
CA ASN A 4 28.41 0.43 -46.35
C ASN A 4 27.87 0.45 -44.89
N VAL A 5 27.18 1.52 -44.48
CA VAL A 5 26.74 1.70 -43.07
C VAL A 5 25.67 0.68 -42.66
N ASN A 6 24.69 0.40 -43.53
CA ASN A 6 23.57 -0.48 -43.23
C ASN A 6 23.97 -1.95 -43.00
N HIS A 7 25.20 -2.36 -43.33
CA HIS A 7 25.60 -3.77 -43.25
C HIS A 7 26.05 -4.22 -41.84
N ARG A 8 26.38 -3.28 -40.94
CA ARG A 8 27.02 -3.56 -39.64
C ARG A 8 26.07 -3.76 -38.46
N SER A 9 24.93 -3.07 -38.40
CA SER A 9 23.90 -3.28 -37.34
C SER A 9 23.27 -4.69 -37.39
N ALA A 10 23.53 -5.46 -38.46
CA ALA A 10 23.19 -6.88 -38.51
C ALA A 10 24.20 -7.81 -37.79
N GLN A 11 25.33 -7.30 -37.27
CA GLN A 11 26.40 -8.14 -36.68
C GLN A 11 26.19 -8.46 -35.19
N SER A 12 25.62 -7.53 -34.43
CA SER A 12 25.16 -7.71 -33.04
C SER A 12 24.23 -8.91 -32.90
N HIS A 13 23.10 -8.88 -33.62
CA HIS A 13 22.11 -9.95 -33.66
C HIS A 13 22.64 -11.26 -34.25
N ARG A 14 23.74 -11.22 -35.03
CA ARG A 14 24.35 -12.44 -35.60
C ARG A 14 25.12 -13.28 -34.58
N SER A 15 25.64 -12.74 -33.49
CA SER A 15 26.48 -13.56 -32.58
C SER A 15 25.68 -14.47 -31.65
N LEU A 16 24.44 -14.13 -31.32
CA LEU A 16 23.50 -15.07 -30.69
C LEU A 16 23.16 -16.25 -31.62
N LEU A 17 23.32 -16.09 -32.94
CA LEU A 17 23.15 -17.20 -33.89
C LEU A 17 24.34 -18.17 -33.90
N GLU A 18 25.53 -17.79 -33.43
CA GLU A 18 26.72 -18.63 -33.67
C GLU A 18 26.70 -19.93 -32.85
N ILE A 19 26.10 -19.92 -31.65
CA ILE A 19 25.74 -21.14 -30.90
C ILE A 19 24.67 -21.93 -31.66
N ALA A 20 23.62 -21.25 -32.10
CA ALA A 20 22.45 -21.89 -32.71
C ALA A 20 22.77 -22.51 -34.08
N ASN A 21 23.65 -21.91 -34.87
CA ASN A 21 24.17 -22.43 -36.14
C ASN A 21 25.00 -23.71 -35.97
N ALA A 22 25.50 -23.99 -34.75
CA ALA A 22 26.13 -25.26 -34.40
C ALA A 22 25.12 -26.34 -33.93
N LEU A 23 23.82 -26.00 -33.84
CA LEU A 23 22.72 -26.92 -33.55
C LEU A 23 22.00 -27.32 -34.85
N PRO A 24 21.28 -28.46 -34.90
CA PRO A 24 20.61 -28.95 -36.12
C PRO A 24 19.32 -28.17 -36.44
N LEU A 25 19.42 -26.86 -36.68
CA LEU A 25 18.29 -25.95 -36.92
C LEU A 25 17.40 -26.36 -38.10
N ASN A 26 17.99 -27.00 -39.13
CA ASN A 26 17.28 -27.47 -40.31
C ASN A 26 16.28 -28.60 -40.01
N GLU A 27 16.36 -29.21 -38.83
CA GLU A 27 15.48 -30.30 -38.38
C GLU A 27 14.29 -29.81 -37.53
N LEU A 28 14.26 -28.53 -37.14
CA LEU A 28 13.19 -27.96 -36.31
C LEU A 28 11.85 -27.89 -37.07
N PRO A 29 10.76 -28.53 -36.56
CA PRO A 29 9.44 -28.42 -37.16
C PRO A 29 8.92 -26.98 -37.21
N ASN A 30 8.05 -26.65 -38.17
CA ASN A 30 7.52 -25.29 -38.28
C ASN A 30 6.65 -24.91 -37.07
N ALA A 31 7.08 -23.90 -36.29
CA ALA A 31 6.41 -23.48 -35.06
C ALA A 31 4.96 -22.96 -35.25
N GLN A 32 4.56 -22.57 -36.46
CA GLN A 32 3.18 -22.14 -36.75
C GLN A 32 2.20 -23.29 -36.97
N THR A 33 2.65 -24.41 -37.55
CA THR A 33 1.79 -25.54 -37.92
C THR A 33 2.03 -26.80 -37.08
N HIS A 34 3.25 -27.00 -36.57
CA HIS A 34 3.70 -28.19 -35.84
C HIS A 34 4.15 -27.87 -34.40
N ILE A 35 3.53 -26.88 -33.75
CA ILE A 35 4.04 -26.27 -32.51
C ILE A 35 4.41 -27.27 -31.41
N LYS A 36 3.62 -28.33 -31.17
CA LYS A 36 3.95 -29.36 -30.16
C LYS A 36 5.23 -30.13 -30.49
N GLN A 37 5.45 -30.46 -31.77
CA GLN A 37 6.65 -31.16 -32.23
C GLN A 37 7.87 -30.22 -32.17
N TRP A 38 7.69 -28.95 -32.53
CA TRP A 38 8.74 -27.94 -32.41
C TRP A 38 9.17 -27.69 -30.95
N ILE A 39 8.24 -27.66 -29.99
CA ILE A 39 8.59 -27.57 -28.56
C ILE A 39 9.35 -28.81 -28.11
N ALA A 40 8.83 -30.01 -28.37
CA ALA A 40 9.48 -31.26 -27.96
C ALA A 40 10.93 -31.35 -28.50
N GLU A 41 11.16 -30.94 -29.74
CA GLU A 41 12.47 -30.98 -30.37
C GLU A 41 13.40 -29.84 -29.90
N SER A 42 12.90 -28.61 -29.78
CA SER A 42 13.69 -27.49 -29.25
C SER A 42 14.05 -27.68 -27.76
N ASP A 43 13.20 -28.34 -26.97
CA ASP A 43 13.49 -28.72 -25.59
C ASP A 43 14.47 -29.89 -25.49
N ARG A 44 14.40 -30.87 -26.41
CA ARG A 44 15.40 -31.94 -26.54
C ARG A 44 16.78 -31.36 -26.83
N ILE A 45 16.88 -30.44 -27.79
CA ILE A 45 18.13 -29.75 -28.16
C ILE A 45 18.60 -28.86 -27.00
N CYS A 46 17.73 -28.06 -26.39
CA CYS A 46 18.09 -27.18 -25.28
C CYS A 46 18.60 -27.98 -24.07
N THR A 47 17.84 -28.97 -23.61
CA THR A 47 18.25 -29.86 -22.50
C THR A 47 19.55 -30.60 -22.83
N GLY A 48 19.71 -31.05 -24.08
CA GLY A 48 20.95 -31.67 -24.56
C GLY A 48 22.17 -30.74 -24.52
N THR A 49 21.97 -29.44 -24.77
CA THR A 49 23.01 -28.38 -24.80
C THR A 49 23.44 -27.95 -23.39
N PHE A 50 22.46 -27.87 -22.48
CA PHE A 50 22.66 -27.45 -21.09
C PHE A 50 23.04 -28.59 -20.13
N ASP A 51 23.11 -29.83 -20.63
CA ASP A 51 23.63 -30.98 -19.90
C ASP A 51 25.11 -30.78 -19.50
N PRO A 52 25.45 -30.72 -18.19
CA PRO A 52 26.81 -30.48 -17.74
C PRO A 52 27.78 -31.62 -18.08
N SER A 53 27.30 -32.83 -18.33
CA SER A 53 28.14 -33.99 -18.68
C SER A 53 28.68 -33.96 -20.11
N LYS A 54 28.07 -33.16 -21.00
CA LYS A 54 28.51 -33.00 -22.38
C LYS A 54 29.56 -31.89 -22.52
N PRO A 55 30.45 -31.97 -23.53
CA PRO A 55 31.30 -30.84 -23.89
C PRO A 55 30.45 -29.59 -24.19
N LEU A 56 31.04 -28.41 -24.00
CA LEU A 56 30.39 -27.15 -24.36
C LEU A 56 30.21 -27.10 -25.90
N PRO A 57 29.02 -26.75 -26.43
CA PRO A 57 28.85 -26.47 -27.87
C PRO A 57 29.85 -25.42 -28.35
N PHE A 58 30.15 -25.41 -29.64
CA PHE A 58 30.99 -24.37 -30.22
C PHE A 58 30.33 -22.98 -30.08
N ASP A 59 31.15 -22.00 -29.72
CA ASP A 59 30.82 -20.57 -29.75
C ASP A 59 32.08 -19.87 -30.26
N SER A 60 31.94 -19.06 -31.30
CA SER A 60 33.06 -18.41 -31.98
C SER A 60 33.71 -17.28 -31.18
N CYS A 61 32.97 -16.67 -30.23
CA CYS A 61 33.47 -15.61 -29.37
C CYS A 61 34.21 -16.17 -28.14
N ARG A 62 33.92 -17.41 -27.72
CA ARG A 62 34.52 -18.03 -26.53
C ARG A 62 36.04 -18.20 -26.70
N GLY A 63 36.80 -17.53 -25.83
CA GLY A 63 38.26 -17.61 -25.79
C GLY A 63 38.99 -16.69 -26.76
N LEU A 64 38.30 -15.79 -27.46
CA LEU A 64 38.94 -14.73 -28.24
C LEU A 64 39.55 -13.65 -27.31
N PRO A 65 40.65 -12.99 -27.71
CA PRO A 65 41.30 -11.95 -26.91
C PRO A 65 40.49 -10.64 -26.90
N GLU A 66 40.70 -9.81 -25.87
CA GLU A 66 40.06 -8.49 -25.71
C GLU A 66 40.21 -7.60 -26.95
N ASP A 67 41.39 -7.57 -27.57
CA ASP A 67 41.68 -6.80 -28.78
C ASP A 67 40.75 -7.12 -29.96
N PHE A 68 40.23 -8.36 -30.04
CA PHE A 68 39.25 -8.72 -31.07
C PHE A 68 37.92 -7.99 -30.85
N PHE A 69 37.43 -7.96 -29.61
CA PHE A 69 36.20 -7.26 -29.26
C PHE A 69 36.37 -5.74 -29.42
N ALA A 70 37.47 -5.19 -28.92
CA ALA A 70 37.76 -3.76 -28.97
C ALA A 70 38.01 -3.23 -30.40
N ALA A 71 38.74 -3.96 -31.24
CA ALA A 71 39.15 -3.46 -32.57
C ALA A 71 38.24 -3.90 -33.73
N GLN A 72 37.56 -5.05 -33.63
CA GLN A 72 36.82 -5.65 -34.76
C GLN A 72 35.30 -5.70 -34.55
N LEU A 73 34.83 -5.63 -33.30
CA LEU A 73 33.45 -5.95 -32.95
C LEU A 73 32.66 -4.76 -32.38
N LEU A 74 33.25 -4.01 -31.45
CA LEU A 74 32.60 -2.86 -30.80
C LEU A 74 32.90 -1.53 -31.51
N ASP A 75 32.36 -1.34 -32.72
CA ASP A 75 32.29 0.01 -33.29
C ASP A 75 31.16 0.85 -32.65
N GLU A 76 31.22 2.19 -32.79
CA GLU A 76 30.27 3.13 -32.16
C GLU A 76 28.80 2.76 -32.38
N ASN A 77 28.43 2.16 -33.53
CA ASN A 77 27.05 1.75 -33.77
C ASN A 77 26.66 0.56 -32.86
N VAL A 78 27.56 -0.40 -32.69
CA VAL A 78 27.38 -1.56 -31.81
C VAL A 78 27.36 -1.13 -30.36
N LEU A 79 28.20 -0.16 -29.96
CA LEU A 79 28.18 0.43 -28.62
C LEU A 79 26.82 1.09 -28.31
N GLN A 80 26.31 1.92 -29.24
CA GLN A 80 24.98 2.54 -29.11
C GLN A 80 23.85 1.48 -29.11
N GLU A 81 24.01 0.38 -29.84
CA GLU A 81 23.03 -0.72 -29.86
C GLU A 81 23.02 -1.52 -28.55
N ILE A 82 24.18 -1.78 -27.93
CA ILE A 82 24.26 -2.41 -26.60
C ILE A 82 23.62 -1.51 -25.54
N ALA A 83 23.90 -0.20 -25.56
CA ALA A 83 23.27 0.76 -24.66
C ALA A 83 21.75 0.83 -24.85
N GLY A 84 21.29 0.78 -26.11
CA GLY A 84 19.87 0.71 -26.47
C GLY A 84 19.20 -0.59 -25.98
N SER A 85 19.86 -1.73 -26.16
CA SER A 85 19.40 -3.06 -25.71
C SER A 85 19.26 -3.12 -24.18
N ARG A 86 20.29 -2.70 -23.44
CA ARG A 86 20.25 -2.62 -21.96
C ARG A 86 19.11 -1.70 -21.48
N ARG A 87 18.95 -0.53 -22.09
CA ARG A 87 17.84 0.40 -21.80
C ARG A 87 16.47 -0.22 -22.10
N PHE A 88 16.32 -0.88 -23.25
CA PHE A 88 15.08 -1.56 -23.62
C PHE A 88 14.72 -2.67 -22.61
N ALA A 89 15.69 -3.52 -22.24
CA ALA A 89 15.48 -4.59 -21.28
C ALA A 89 15.01 -4.08 -19.90
N CYS A 90 15.52 -2.93 -19.44
CA CYS A 90 15.04 -2.27 -18.22
C CYS A 90 13.57 -1.82 -18.34
N ILE A 91 13.21 -1.19 -19.47
CA ILE A 91 11.83 -0.74 -19.75
C ILE A 91 10.87 -1.92 -19.79
N THR A 92 11.19 -2.97 -20.55
CA THR A 92 10.32 -4.16 -20.68
C THR A 92 10.22 -4.94 -19.38
N ARG A 93 11.29 -5.02 -18.56
CA ARG A 93 11.18 -5.59 -17.21
C ARG A 93 10.20 -4.79 -16.34
N ASN A 94 10.28 -3.46 -16.37
CA ASN A 94 9.35 -2.62 -15.60
C ASN A 94 7.90 -2.78 -16.08
N GLN A 95 7.69 -2.79 -17.40
CA GLN A 95 6.38 -3.02 -18.02
C GLN A 95 5.80 -4.40 -17.65
N LEU A 96 6.59 -5.48 -17.76
CA LEU A 96 6.18 -6.80 -17.32
C LEU A 96 5.87 -6.82 -15.81
N SER A 97 6.68 -6.16 -14.98
CA SER A 97 6.46 -6.10 -13.52
C SER A 97 5.14 -5.41 -13.18
N TRP A 98 4.84 -4.26 -13.80
CA TRP A 98 3.56 -3.57 -13.67
C TRP A 98 2.38 -4.42 -14.15
N SER A 99 2.42 -4.93 -15.39
CA SER A 99 1.34 -5.76 -15.95
C SER A 99 1.12 -7.05 -15.15
N ALA A 100 2.18 -7.68 -14.65
CA ALA A 100 2.07 -8.84 -13.77
C ALA A 100 1.46 -8.45 -12.42
N THR A 101 1.87 -7.35 -11.80
CA THR A 101 1.34 -6.87 -10.51
C THR A 101 -0.18 -6.68 -10.57
N ILE A 102 -0.66 -5.96 -11.58
CA ILE A 102 -2.09 -5.74 -11.85
C ILE A 102 -2.81 -7.09 -12.08
N LEU A 103 -2.23 -7.96 -12.91
CA LEU A 103 -2.78 -9.28 -13.24
C LEU A 103 -2.91 -10.20 -12.01
N PHE A 104 -1.90 -10.25 -11.14
CA PHE A 104 -1.99 -11.00 -9.88
C PHE A 104 -3.06 -10.41 -8.95
N PHE A 105 -3.14 -9.08 -8.85
CA PHE A 105 -4.08 -8.37 -7.98
C PHE A 105 -5.54 -8.44 -8.46
N GLU A 106 -5.87 -7.71 -9.53
CA GLU A 106 -7.25 -7.51 -10.01
C GLU A 106 -7.85 -8.84 -10.49
N ASP A 107 -7.06 -9.57 -11.28
CA ASP A 107 -7.51 -10.80 -11.92
C ASP A 107 -7.43 -12.01 -10.97
N SER A 108 -6.82 -11.90 -9.78
CA SER A 108 -6.47 -13.06 -8.92
C SER A 108 -5.79 -14.17 -9.75
N PHE A 109 -4.89 -13.77 -10.66
CA PHE A 109 -4.41 -14.61 -11.76
C PHE A 109 -3.72 -15.90 -11.31
N GLU A 110 -3.05 -15.90 -10.16
CA GLU A 110 -2.46 -17.12 -9.60
C GLU A 110 -3.53 -18.20 -9.35
N GLU A 111 -4.61 -17.84 -8.65
CA GLU A 111 -5.70 -18.75 -8.34
C GLU A 111 -6.37 -19.26 -9.63
N LYS A 112 -6.66 -18.36 -10.59
CA LYS A 112 -7.24 -18.73 -11.90
C LYS A 112 -6.30 -19.62 -12.72
N TRP A 113 -5.03 -19.24 -12.90
CA TRP A 113 -4.03 -19.97 -13.69
C TRP A 113 -3.80 -21.38 -13.17
N LEU A 114 -3.89 -21.58 -11.86
CA LEU A 114 -3.66 -22.87 -11.21
C LEU A 114 -4.93 -23.73 -11.12
N ALA A 115 -6.12 -23.11 -11.11
CA ALA A 115 -7.41 -23.79 -11.24
C ALA A 115 -7.67 -24.35 -12.66
N LEU A 116 -7.05 -23.79 -13.70
CA LEU A 116 -7.13 -24.33 -15.08
C LEU A 116 -6.78 -25.83 -15.13
N SER A 117 -7.28 -26.53 -16.16
CA SER A 117 -6.75 -27.85 -16.51
C SER A 117 -5.34 -27.75 -17.13
N ALA A 118 -4.59 -28.85 -17.10
CA ALA A 118 -3.29 -28.93 -17.79
C ALA A 118 -3.39 -28.65 -19.30
N ARG A 119 -4.54 -28.97 -19.92
CA ARG A 119 -4.84 -28.73 -21.34
C ARG A 119 -5.07 -27.24 -21.65
N GLU A 120 -5.62 -26.48 -20.70
CA GLU A 120 -5.82 -25.05 -20.85
C GLU A 120 -4.51 -24.27 -20.61
N ARG A 121 -3.74 -24.61 -19.56
CA ARG A 121 -2.37 -24.11 -19.42
C ARG A 121 -1.53 -24.41 -20.66
N GLU A 122 -1.64 -25.63 -21.20
CA GLU A 122 -1.01 -25.98 -22.48
C GLU A 122 -1.44 -25.03 -23.60
N LYS A 123 -2.75 -24.84 -23.84
CA LYS A 123 -3.28 -23.93 -24.86
C LYS A 123 -2.66 -22.52 -24.79
N HIS A 124 -2.56 -21.93 -23.59
CA HIS A 124 -1.97 -20.60 -23.41
C HIS A 124 -0.45 -20.58 -23.68
N LEU A 125 0.31 -21.55 -23.16
CA LEU A 125 1.75 -21.66 -23.41
C LEU A 125 2.07 -21.91 -24.90
N LEU A 126 1.29 -22.76 -25.58
CA LEU A 126 1.38 -23.00 -27.02
C LEU A 126 1.05 -21.73 -27.83
N SER A 127 0.04 -20.97 -27.41
CA SER A 127 -0.31 -19.70 -28.06
C SER A 127 0.82 -18.69 -27.95
N ALA A 128 1.45 -18.56 -26.78
CA ALA A 128 2.58 -17.66 -26.57
C ALA A 128 3.83 -18.07 -27.37
N PHE A 129 4.18 -19.37 -27.42
CA PHE A 129 5.20 -19.87 -28.35
C PHE A 129 4.86 -19.50 -29.81
N LYS A 130 3.63 -19.77 -30.26
CA LYS A 130 3.22 -19.52 -31.64
C LYS A 130 3.22 -18.02 -31.99
N GLN A 131 2.88 -17.14 -31.06
CA GLN A 131 2.96 -15.69 -31.26
C GLN A 131 4.43 -15.22 -31.31
N GLN A 132 5.26 -15.70 -30.37
CA GLN A 132 6.68 -15.35 -30.27
C GLN A 132 7.46 -15.74 -31.53
N GLU A 133 7.33 -17.00 -31.96
CA GLU A 133 8.00 -17.54 -33.15
C GLU A 133 7.20 -17.31 -34.45
N GLY A 134 6.17 -16.45 -34.41
CA GLY A 134 5.28 -16.16 -35.54
C GLY A 134 5.42 -14.76 -36.13
N HIS A 135 6.04 -13.83 -35.41
CA HIS A 135 6.19 -12.44 -35.86
C HIS A 135 7.41 -12.18 -36.77
N GLY A 136 8.22 -13.20 -37.06
CA GLY A 136 9.38 -13.09 -37.96
C GLY A 136 9.04 -13.05 -39.45
N ALA A 137 8.47 -11.94 -39.90
CA ALA A 137 8.46 -11.54 -41.31
C ALA A 137 9.74 -10.77 -41.69
N ASP A 138 10.23 -9.92 -40.78
CA ASP A 138 11.43 -9.10 -40.95
C ASP A 138 12.44 -9.41 -39.81
N PHE A 139 13.61 -9.94 -40.18
CA PHE A 139 14.84 -10.11 -39.37
C PHE A 139 14.78 -10.90 -38.04
N SER A 140 13.62 -11.31 -37.53
CA SER A 140 13.53 -12.08 -36.29
C SER A 140 13.95 -13.55 -36.46
N LEU A 141 14.65 -14.06 -35.45
CA LEU A 141 15.50 -15.25 -35.52
C LEU A 141 14.74 -16.50 -35.06
N ASN A 142 13.67 -16.82 -35.81
CA ASN A 142 12.63 -17.79 -35.46
C ASN A 142 13.16 -19.07 -34.80
N GLY A 143 12.74 -19.32 -33.57
CA GLY A 143 12.99 -20.51 -32.76
C GLY A 143 14.38 -20.63 -32.14
N GLN A 144 15.37 -19.86 -32.59
CA GLN A 144 16.77 -20.08 -32.16
C GLN A 144 17.03 -19.63 -30.73
N GLN A 145 16.43 -18.51 -30.31
CA GLN A 145 16.60 -17.96 -28.96
C GLN A 145 16.03 -18.89 -27.87
N LYS A 146 15.01 -19.70 -28.19
CA LYS A 146 14.48 -20.72 -27.28
C LYS A 146 15.51 -21.81 -26.92
N LEU A 147 16.46 -22.12 -27.82
CA LEU A 147 17.47 -23.16 -27.61
C LEU A 147 18.50 -22.77 -26.54
N ILE A 148 18.67 -21.47 -26.25
CA ILE A 148 19.54 -20.94 -25.19
C ILE A 148 18.79 -20.61 -23.89
N CYS A 149 17.51 -20.97 -23.77
CA CYS A 149 16.65 -20.64 -22.63
C CYS A 149 16.07 -21.91 -21.98
N PRO A 150 16.84 -22.63 -21.13
CA PRO A 150 16.35 -23.82 -20.42
C PRO A 150 15.19 -23.53 -19.45
N GLU A 151 15.05 -22.28 -18.99
CA GLU A 151 13.93 -21.79 -18.17
C GLU A 151 12.59 -21.92 -18.91
N LEU A 152 12.63 -21.93 -20.25
CA LEU A 152 11.45 -22.00 -21.12
C LEU A 152 11.11 -23.43 -21.55
N CYS A 153 11.89 -24.43 -21.15
CA CYS A 153 11.57 -25.83 -21.45
C CYS A 153 10.23 -26.23 -20.81
N TRP A 154 9.48 -27.09 -21.51
CA TRP A 154 8.12 -27.45 -21.15
C TRP A 154 8.03 -28.03 -19.74
N ASP A 155 8.99 -28.90 -19.38
CA ASP A 155 9.08 -29.50 -18.05
C ASP A 155 9.22 -28.45 -16.94
N LYS A 156 9.99 -27.38 -17.18
CA LYS A 156 10.15 -26.25 -16.26
C LYS A 156 8.86 -25.43 -16.17
N LEU A 157 8.25 -25.09 -17.30
CA LEU A 157 7.04 -24.25 -17.32
C LEU A 157 5.82 -24.94 -16.69
N VAL A 158 5.63 -26.25 -16.88
CA VAL A 158 4.50 -27.00 -16.30
C VAL A 158 4.77 -27.58 -14.92
N ALA A 159 6.00 -27.46 -14.40
CA ALA A 159 6.42 -27.98 -13.09
C ALA A 159 5.46 -27.60 -11.96
N GLY A 160 5.26 -28.52 -11.01
CA GLY A 160 4.38 -28.30 -9.84
C GLY A 160 2.93 -28.00 -10.22
N ASN A 161 2.41 -28.57 -11.32
CA ASN A 161 1.10 -28.26 -11.88
C ASN A 161 0.96 -26.75 -12.22
N GLY A 162 1.82 -26.25 -13.11
CA GLY A 162 1.81 -24.88 -13.62
C GLY A 162 2.48 -23.82 -12.74
N ARG A 163 3.03 -24.21 -11.58
CA ARG A 163 3.79 -23.36 -10.66
C ARG A 163 5.08 -22.84 -11.29
N GLY A 164 5.77 -23.66 -12.08
CA GLY A 164 7.04 -23.27 -12.71
C GLY A 164 6.95 -22.03 -13.61
N PHE A 165 5.85 -21.87 -14.35
CA PHE A 165 5.54 -20.63 -15.08
C PHE A 165 5.40 -19.42 -14.14
N LEU A 166 4.65 -19.54 -13.03
CA LEU A 166 4.47 -18.44 -12.07
C LEU A 166 5.79 -18.09 -11.38
N ASN A 167 6.57 -19.09 -10.97
CA ASN A 167 7.90 -18.88 -10.37
C ASN A 167 8.81 -18.11 -11.32
N LEU A 168 8.80 -18.42 -12.62
CA LEU A 168 9.57 -17.69 -13.64
C LEU A 168 9.03 -16.27 -13.85
N LEU A 169 7.71 -16.08 -13.93
CA LEU A 169 7.08 -14.76 -14.03
C LEU A 169 7.45 -13.87 -12.84
N MET A 170 7.23 -14.36 -11.61
CA MET A 170 7.63 -13.69 -10.37
C MET A 170 9.13 -13.37 -10.37
N THR A 171 9.99 -14.30 -10.82
CA THR A 171 11.45 -14.10 -10.88
C THR A 171 11.84 -12.85 -11.67
N LEU A 172 11.10 -12.52 -12.73
CA LEU A 172 11.37 -11.38 -13.61
C LEU A 172 10.87 -10.04 -13.04
N MET A 173 9.91 -10.05 -12.12
CA MET A 173 9.33 -8.85 -11.49
C MET A 173 10.37 -8.07 -10.65
N LEU A 174 10.06 -6.81 -10.36
CA LEU A 174 10.84 -5.90 -9.52
C LEU A 174 10.39 -5.99 -8.05
N ASP A 175 11.27 -5.63 -7.12
CA ASP A 175 10.95 -5.49 -5.68
C ASP A 175 10.35 -4.11 -5.34
N ASN A 176 10.31 -3.21 -6.32
CA ASN A 176 9.53 -1.98 -6.33
C ASN A 176 9.19 -1.61 -7.79
N ASN A 177 7.91 -1.38 -8.08
CA ASN A 177 7.47 -0.91 -9.41
C ASN A 177 7.67 0.61 -9.59
N ASP A 178 7.87 1.34 -8.49
CA ASP A 178 8.08 2.80 -8.45
C ASP A 178 9.56 3.22 -8.45
N ASP A 179 10.49 2.26 -8.52
CA ASP A 179 11.90 2.49 -8.80
C ASP A 179 12.32 1.77 -10.10
N PRO A 180 12.24 2.44 -11.27
CA PRO A 180 12.51 1.79 -12.55
C PRO A 180 13.98 1.34 -12.64
N PRO A 181 14.25 0.08 -13.04
CA PRO A 181 15.58 -0.52 -12.92
C PRO A 181 16.64 0.23 -13.75
N THR A 182 17.74 0.59 -13.09
CA THR A 182 18.92 1.20 -13.72
C THR A 182 19.89 0.17 -14.31
N GLN A 183 19.70 -1.12 -14.01
CA GLN A 183 20.46 -2.24 -14.54
C GLN A 183 19.49 -3.30 -15.11
N PRO A 184 19.75 -3.86 -16.29
CA PRO A 184 18.91 -4.90 -16.86
C PRO A 184 19.03 -6.17 -16.01
N LEU A 185 17.91 -6.90 -15.85
CA LEU A 185 17.99 -8.22 -15.23
C LEU A 185 18.77 -9.17 -16.14
N VAL A 186 19.73 -9.88 -15.53
CA VAL A 186 20.38 -11.05 -16.10
C VAL A 186 19.95 -12.26 -15.31
N LEU A 187 19.27 -13.21 -15.95
CA LEU A 187 19.00 -14.52 -15.36
C LEU A 187 20.28 -15.35 -15.41
N GLU A 188 21.01 -15.41 -14.30
CA GLU A 188 22.23 -16.20 -14.16
C GLU A 188 22.02 -17.65 -14.58
N GLN A 189 22.90 -18.15 -15.45
CA GLN A 189 22.86 -19.54 -15.88
C GLN A 189 24.30 -19.98 -16.15
N PRO A 190 24.98 -20.63 -15.18
CA PRO A 190 26.41 -20.91 -15.25
C PRO A 190 26.85 -21.72 -16.48
N ARG A 191 25.96 -22.51 -17.07
CA ARG A 191 26.23 -23.28 -18.30
C ARG A 191 26.06 -22.41 -19.55
N PHE A 192 25.12 -21.47 -19.60
CA PHE A 192 25.08 -20.44 -20.67
C PHE A 192 26.34 -19.56 -20.62
N ASP A 193 26.71 -19.12 -19.42
CA ASP A 193 27.88 -18.29 -19.20
C ASP A 193 29.17 -19.01 -19.64
N ALA A 194 29.33 -20.30 -19.28
CA ALA A 194 30.42 -21.14 -19.79
C ALA A 194 30.36 -21.38 -21.32
N ILE A 195 29.16 -21.45 -21.92
CA ILE A 195 29.00 -21.56 -23.39
C ILE A 195 29.51 -20.30 -24.09
N ILE A 196 29.13 -19.11 -23.62
CA ILE A 196 29.55 -17.85 -24.27
C ILE A 196 30.98 -17.41 -23.91
N GLY A 197 31.61 -18.08 -22.95
CA GLY A 197 32.95 -17.71 -22.44
C GLY A 197 32.92 -16.55 -21.45
N TRP A 198 31.80 -16.34 -20.75
CA TRP A 198 31.67 -15.31 -19.72
C TRP A 198 32.52 -15.62 -18.49
N SER A 199 33.19 -14.59 -17.96
CA SER A 199 33.82 -14.62 -16.64
C SER A 199 33.99 -13.20 -16.10
N GLU A 200 34.16 -13.07 -14.78
CA GLU A 200 34.54 -11.78 -14.17
C GLU A 200 35.95 -11.31 -14.56
N GLN A 201 36.77 -12.18 -15.16
CA GLN A 201 38.12 -11.90 -15.64
C GLN A 201 38.17 -11.41 -17.10
N CYS A 202 37.03 -11.33 -17.79
CA CYS A 202 36.94 -10.79 -19.15
C CYS A 202 37.37 -9.32 -19.20
N GLY A 203 38.06 -8.94 -20.29
CA GLY A 203 38.35 -7.54 -20.61
C GLY A 203 37.05 -6.74 -20.83
N LEU A 204 37.14 -5.40 -20.78
CA LEU A 204 35.98 -4.52 -20.77
C LEU A 204 35.12 -4.65 -22.04
N ALA A 205 35.73 -4.79 -23.22
CA ALA A 205 35.04 -4.95 -24.50
C ALA A 205 34.40 -6.33 -24.61
N GLN A 206 35.13 -7.39 -24.25
CA GLN A 206 34.57 -8.74 -24.12
C GLN A 206 33.40 -8.75 -23.13
N LYS A 207 33.52 -8.08 -21.98
CA LYS A 207 32.52 -8.02 -20.93
C LYS A 207 31.25 -7.29 -21.40
N ALA A 208 31.38 -6.11 -22.01
CA ALA A 208 30.23 -5.36 -22.54
C ALA A 208 29.48 -6.13 -23.65
N TRP A 209 30.20 -6.86 -24.51
CA TRP A 209 29.62 -7.69 -25.56
C TRP A 209 28.88 -8.92 -25.00
N LEU A 210 29.52 -9.67 -24.09
CA LEU A 210 28.93 -10.87 -23.51
C LEU A 210 27.76 -10.54 -22.57
N GLU A 211 27.81 -9.43 -21.83
CA GLU A 211 26.64 -8.88 -21.11
C GLU A 211 25.46 -8.64 -22.05
N CYS A 212 25.68 -8.05 -23.23
CA CYS A 212 24.60 -7.86 -24.20
C CYS A 212 23.94 -9.20 -24.61
N ARG A 213 24.70 -10.30 -24.67
CA ARG A 213 24.17 -11.65 -24.93
C ARG A 213 23.35 -12.18 -23.74
N ARG A 214 23.82 -11.99 -22.50
CA ARG A 214 23.10 -12.35 -21.24
C ARG A 214 21.79 -11.57 -21.06
N VAL A 215 21.83 -10.27 -21.34
CA VAL A 215 20.67 -9.37 -21.33
C VAL A 215 19.67 -9.73 -22.43
N SER A 216 20.13 -9.95 -23.66
CA SER A 216 19.25 -10.33 -24.80
C SER A 216 18.54 -11.67 -24.58
N ARG A 217 19.22 -12.64 -23.96
CA ARG A 217 18.62 -13.92 -23.52
C ARG A 217 17.51 -13.68 -22.50
N THR A 218 17.77 -12.86 -21.48
CA THR A 218 16.76 -12.51 -20.46
C THR A 218 15.58 -11.74 -21.06
N GLN A 219 15.83 -10.82 -21.99
CA GLN A 219 14.81 -10.08 -22.74
C GLN A 219 13.90 -10.99 -23.58
N HIS A 220 14.42 -12.07 -24.18
CA HIS A 220 13.60 -13.10 -24.85
C HIS A 220 12.69 -13.85 -23.87
N ILE A 221 13.20 -14.15 -22.66
CA ILE A 221 12.43 -14.79 -21.57
C ILE A 221 11.34 -13.84 -21.02
N VAL A 222 11.61 -12.53 -20.94
CA VAL A 222 10.64 -11.49 -20.54
C VAL A 222 9.51 -11.34 -21.55
N ARG A 223 9.82 -11.05 -22.82
CA ARG A 223 8.82 -10.84 -23.90
C ARG A 223 7.84 -11.99 -24.05
N ARG A 224 8.28 -13.19 -23.71
CA ARG A 224 7.46 -14.40 -23.71
C ARG A 224 6.34 -14.38 -22.67
N GLN A 225 6.61 -13.90 -21.45
CA GLN A 225 5.60 -13.86 -20.40
C GLN A 225 4.49 -12.86 -20.76
N GLU A 226 4.87 -11.73 -21.37
CA GLU A 226 3.93 -10.73 -21.91
C GLU A 226 2.94 -11.36 -22.92
N MET A 227 3.39 -12.31 -23.74
CA MET A 227 2.52 -13.03 -24.69
C MET A 227 1.62 -14.08 -24.02
N VAL A 228 2.06 -14.73 -22.93
CA VAL A 228 1.15 -15.59 -22.13
C VAL A 228 0.06 -14.74 -21.48
N HIS A 229 0.42 -13.60 -20.89
CA HIS A 229 -0.50 -12.61 -20.33
C HIS A 229 -1.51 -12.10 -21.38
N GLN A 230 -1.05 -11.63 -22.55
CA GLN A 230 -1.92 -11.23 -23.67
C GLN A 230 -2.86 -12.35 -24.16
N SER A 231 -2.44 -13.61 -24.07
CA SER A 231 -3.28 -14.76 -24.43
C SER A 231 -4.36 -15.08 -23.37
N PHE A 232 -4.20 -14.56 -22.16
CA PHE A 232 -5.07 -14.83 -21.01
C PHE A 232 -6.11 -13.73 -20.80
N THR A 233 -5.69 -12.45 -20.83
CA THR A 233 -6.59 -11.29 -20.63
C THR A 233 -7.50 -10.99 -21.82
N HIS A 234 -7.29 -11.64 -22.97
CA HIS A 234 -8.10 -11.53 -24.19
C HIS A 234 -8.20 -10.12 -24.84
N GLU A 235 -7.62 -9.06 -24.25
CA GLU A 235 -7.61 -7.68 -24.76
C GLU A 235 -6.73 -7.50 -26.01
N HIS A 236 -7.19 -7.99 -27.15
CA HIS A 236 -6.56 -7.69 -28.44
C HIS A 236 -6.89 -6.27 -28.91
N SER A 237 -5.93 -5.37 -28.77
CA SER A 237 -5.93 -4.02 -29.36
C SER A 237 -5.86 -4.05 -30.90
N LYS A 238 -6.95 -4.49 -31.56
CA LYS A 238 -7.16 -4.49 -33.03
C LYS A 238 -7.89 -3.25 -33.54
N THR A 239 -7.30 -2.58 -34.53
CA THR A 239 -7.34 -1.11 -34.46
C THR A 239 -7.10 -0.22 -35.75
N LYS A 240 -7.60 -0.50 -36.98
CA LYS A 240 -7.58 0.27 -38.30
C LYS A 240 -6.32 0.59 -39.21
N GLU A 241 -5.72 1.78 -39.31
CA GLU A 241 -5.06 2.41 -40.51
C GLU A 241 -3.57 2.17 -40.89
N THR A 242 -2.56 2.14 -40.00
CA THR A 242 -1.08 2.23 -40.32
C THR A 242 -0.60 1.21 -41.36
N LEU A 243 -1.45 0.26 -41.69
CA LEU A 243 -1.25 -0.69 -42.76
C LEU A 243 -1.46 -0.23 -44.19
N SER A 244 -2.14 0.91 -44.42
CA SER A 244 -2.31 1.44 -45.78
C SER A 244 -0.96 1.62 -46.49
N ALA A 245 0.10 1.88 -45.73
CA ALA A 245 1.48 1.98 -46.22
C ALA A 245 2.16 0.63 -46.51
N ALA A 246 1.77 -0.47 -45.86
CA ALA A 246 2.37 -1.80 -46.09
C ALA A 246 1.91 -2.47 -47.40
N LYS A 247 0.83 -1.94 -48.01
CA LYS A 247 0.16 -2.52 -49.19
C LYS A 247 1.07 -2.86 -50.37
N PRO A 248 2.02 -2.00 -50.82
CA PRO A 248 2.89 -2.34 -51.94
C PRO A 248 3.85 -3.48 -51.61
N LEU A 249 4.41 -3.48 -50.39
CA LEU A 249 5.36 -4.49 -49.93
C LEU A 249 4.69 -5.86 -49.81
N VAL A 250 3.46 -5.93 -49.28
CA VAL A 250 2.72 -7.20 -49.17
C VAL A 250 2.21 -7.70 -50.52
N ASN A 251 1.89 -6.83 -51.49
CA ASN A 251 1.65 -7.29 -52.87
C ASN A 251 2.89 -7.96 -53.47
N LEU A 252 4.10 -7.47 -53.15
CA LEU A 252 5.36 -8.07 -53.58
C LEU A 252 5.62 -9.41 -52.87
N PHE A 253 5.52 -9.45 -51.53
CA PHE A 253 5.73 -10.67 -50.73
C PHE A 253 4.69 -11.77 -50.99
N MET A 254 3.44 -11.43 -51.31
CA MET A 254 2.40 -12.39 -51.71
C MET A 254 2.53 -12.85 -53.19
N GLY A 255 3.70 -12.66 -53.81
CA GLY A 255 3.99 -13.13 -55.17
C GLY A 255 3.11 -12.50 -56.25
N GLY A 256 2.67 -11.26 -56.06
CA GLY A 256 1.73 -10.58 -56.96
C GLY A 256 0.29 -11.11 -56.88
N ASN A 257 -0.06 -11.98 -55.93
CA ASN A 257 -1.43 -12.41 -55.70
C ASN A 257 -2.25 -11.27 -55.07
N LYS A 258 -2.72 -10.37 -55.94
CA LYS A 258 -3.43 -9.15 -55.58
C LYS A 258 -4.62 -9.40 -54.66
N ALA A 259 -5.41 -10.46 -54.87
CA ALA A 259 -6.57 -10.76 -54.03
C ALA A 259 -6.19 -11.06 -52.57
N LYS A 260 -5.15 -11.87 -52.33
CA LYS A 260 -4.65 -12.14 -50.96
C LYS A 260 -3.98 -10.93 -50.32
N ALA A 261 -3.27 -10.13 -51.12
CA ALA A 261 -2.64 -8.91 -50.63
C ALA A 261 -3.66 -7.79 -50.34
N ASP A 262 -4.71 -7.64 -51.16
CA ASP A 262 -5.82 -6.74 -50.90
C ASP A 262 -6.59 -7.15 -49.65
N GLN A 263 -6.90 -8.45 -49.48
CA GLN A 263 -7.57 -8.98 -48.28
C GLN A 263 -6.72 -8.75 -47.01
N TRP A 264 -5.43 -9.14 -47.02
CA TRP A 264 -4.55 -8.88 -45.88
C TRP A 264 -4.52 -7.38 -45.55
N VAL A 265 -4.38 -6.52 -46.57
CA VAL A 265 -4.41 -5.08 -46.35
C VAL A 265 -5.76 -4.62 -45.82
N GLU A 266 -6.90 -5.20 -46.16
CA GLU A 266 -8.20 -4.74 -45.65
C GLU A 266 -8.47 -5.20 -44.20
N ASP A 267 -8.07 -6.43 -43.85
CA ASP A 267 -8.10 -6.95 -42.46
C ASP A 267 -7.17 -6.16 -41.53
N GLU A 268 -5.97 -5.86 -42.01
CA GLU A 268 -4.85 -5.36 -41.21
C GLU A 268 -4.80 -3.80 -41.33
N ALA A 269 -5.39 -3.19 -42.39
CA ALA A 269 -5.90 -1.79 -42.42
C ALA A 269 -7.30 -1.67 -41.77
N THR A 270 -7.80 -2.79 -41.24
CA THR A 270 -8.73 -2.86 -40.12
C THR A 270 -8.00 -3.03 -38.76
N ARG A 271 -6.65 -2.95 -38.69
CA ARG A 271 -5.84 -3.10 -37.44
C ARG A 271 -4.94 -1.96 -36.87
N ARG A 272 -4.67 -0.77 -37.45
CA ARG A 272 -3.82 0.32 -36.82
C ARG A 272 -3.93 1.94 -36.98
N LYS A 273 -4.81 3.01 -36.95
CA LYS A 273 -6.13 3.75 -36.69
C LYS A 273 -6.71 3.99 -35.31
N GLN A 274 -7.60 3.11 -34.90
CA GLN A 274 -7.96 2.98 -33.49
C GLN A 274 -6.66 2.76 -32.65
N MET A 275 -5.54 2.39 -33.31
CA MET A 275 -4.17 2.35 -32.80
C MET A 275 -3.49 3.64 -33.19
N LYS A 276 -2.90 4.25 -32.17
CA LYS A 276 -2.05 5.42 -32.31
C LYS A 276 -0.60 4.92 -32.32
N LEU A 277 0.23 5.45 -33.21
CA LEU A 277 1.68 5.26 -33.07
C LEU A 277 2.15 6.13 -31.91
N PHE A 278 2.96 5.56 -31.02
CA PHE A 278 3.34 6.15 -29.75
C PHE A 278 4.86 6.34 -29.68
N CYS A 279 5.31 7.50 -29.24
CA CYS A 279 6.75 7.69 -28.97
C CYS A 279 7.20 6.84 -27.77
N GLU A 280 8.23 6.00 -27.97
CA GLU A 280 8.77 5.06 -26.98
C GLU A 280 9.15 5.68 -25.62
N ASN A 281 9.50 6.98 -25.60
CA ASN A 281 9.92 7.69 -24.38
C ASN A 281 8.79 8.50 -23.70
N CYS A 282 7.56 8.55 -24.25
CA CYS A 282 6.48 9.32 -23.60
C CYS A 282 5.05 8.85 -23.91
N PHE A 283 4.89 7.79 -24.70
CA PHE A 283 3.63 7.15 -25.08
C PHE A 283 2.53 8.10 -25.59
N LYS A 284 2.91 9.24 -26.19
CA LYS A 284 1.97 10.17 -26.83
C LYS A 284 1.78 9.82 -28.29
N SER A 285 0.53 9.91 -28.72
CA SER A 285 0.09 9.60 -30.07
C SER A 285 0.60 10.62 -31.08
N GLU A 286 1.16 10.14 -32.18
CA GLU A 286 1.44 10.93 -33.38
C GLU A 286 0.15 11.57 -33.91
N ASP A 287 0.09 12.91 -33.95
CA ASP A 287 -1.04 13.66 -34.48
C ASP A 287 -0.73 14.16 -35.90
N LYS A 288 -1.46 13.59 -36.87
CA LYS A 288 -1.03 13.51 -38.28
C LYS A 288 -1.27 14.79 -39.11
N LYS A 289 -1.60 15.92 -38.48
CA LYS A 289 -2.06 17.13 -39.19
C LYS A 289 -1.03 18.25 -39.35
N GLU A 290 -0.03 18.41 -38.48
CA GLU A 290 0.85 19.60 -38.50
C GLU A 290 2.36 19.35 -38.20
N GLY A 291 2.74 18.13 -37.77
CA GLY A 291 3.97 17.93 -36.99
C GLY A 291 5.32 17.91 -37.72
N LYS A 292 5.87 19.04 -38.18
CA LYS A 292 7.33 19.15 -38.41
C LYS A 292 8.07 19.39 -37.09
N MET A 293 8.94 18.46 -36.70
CA MET A 293 9.68 18.48 -35.44
C MET A 293 11.19 18.68 -35.64
N SER A 294 11.92 18.89 -34.54
CA SER A 294 13.29 19.39 -34.52
C SER A 294 14.23 18.35 -33.92
N ALA A 295 15.12 17.80 -34.75
CA ALA A 295 16.08 16.77 -34.39
C ALA A 295 17.51 17.33 -34.19
N CYS A 296 18.33 16.62 -33.40
CA CYS A 296 19.77 16.90 -33.30
C CYS A 296 20.53 16.57 -34.60
N GLY A 297 21.70 17.19 -34.80
CA GLY A 297 22.53 16.99 -36.00
C GLY A 297 22.85 15.52 -36.33
N PRO A 298 23.23 14.67 -35.37
CA PRO A 298 23.40 13.23 -35.58
C PRO A 298 22.11 12.50 -36.00
N CYS A 299 21.00 12.65 -35.26
CA CYS A 299 19.73 11.98 -35.63
C CYS A 299 19.21 12.41 -37.00
N LYS A 300 19.41 13.69 -37.37
CA LYS A 300 19.07 14.21 -38.70
C LYS A 300 19.88 13.57 -39.83
N LYS A 301 21.11 13.11 -39.59
CA LYS A 301 21.89 12.30 -40.54
C LYS A 301 21.40 10.85 -40.65
N MET A 302 20.62 10.37 -39.67
CA MET A 302 20.09 9.00 -39.61
C MET A 302 18.58 8.91 -39.88
N GLY A 303 17.93 10.01 -40.28
CA GLY A 303 16.51 10.02 -40.67
C GLY A 303 15.51 9.74 -39.53
N ARG A 304 15.87 10.02 -38.26
CA ARG A 304 14.99 9.81 -37.09
C ARG A 304 14.56 11.17 -36.52
N GLU A 305 13.37 11.67 -36.86
CA GLU A 305 13.00 13.08 -36.63
C GLU A 305 11.98 13.33 -35.48
N ASP A 306 11.26 12.30 -35.00
CA ASP A 306 9.87 12.51 -34.54
C ASP A 306 9.63 12.64 -33.02
N CYS A 307 10.61 12.44 -32.13
CA CYS A 307 10.34 12.55 -30.68
C CYS A 307 11.50 13.14 -29.84
N GLN A 308 11.80 14.42 -30.04
CA GLN A 308 12.90 15.09 -29.31
C GLN A 308 12.52 16.38 -28.55
N LYS A 309 11.41 17.08 -28.86
CA LYS A 309 11.12 18.40 -28.25
C LYS A 309 10.89 18.36 -26.73
N LYS A 310 10.13 17.40 -26.19
CA LYS A 310 9.81 17.34 -24.74
C LYS A 310 10.89 16.66 -23.90
N ALA A 311 11.64 15.73 -24.49
CA ALA A 311 12.77 15.05 -23.84
C ALA A 311 14.12 15.72 -24.13
N TRP A 312 14.16 16.91 -24.76
CA TRP A 312 15.38 17.50 -25.35
C TRP A 312 16.58 17.57 -24.40
N LYS A 313 16.36 17.90 -23.12
CA LYS A 313 17.44 17.95 -22.11
C LYS A 313 18.06 16.57 -21.86
N LEU A 314 17.26 15.51 -21.78
CA LEU A 314 17.71 14.13 -21.62
C LEU A 314 18.33 13.60 -22.93
N HIS A 315 17.65 13.79 -24.07
CA HIS A 315 18.16 13.36 -25.36
C HIS A 315 19.52 14.01 -25.70
N LYS A 316 19.69 15.31 -25.46
CA LYS A 316 20.98 16.01 -25.66
C LYS A 316 22.05 15.59 -24.65
N ARG A 317 21.68 15.07 -23.47
CA ARG A 317 22.64 14.53 -22.48
C ARG A 317 23.22 13.19 -22.93
N ASP A 318 22.47 12.41 -23.70
CA ASP A 318 22.81 11.02 -24.05
C ASP A 318 23.25 10.86 -25.52
N CYS A 319 22.54 11.47 -26.47
CA CYS A 319 22.75 11.24 -27.91
C CYS A 319 23.88 12.09 -28.49
N GLY A 320 24.74 11.46 -29.30
CA GLY A 320 25.87 12.12 -29.95
C GLY A 320 27.09 12.31 -29.04
N LYS A 321 27.04 11.80 -27.80
CA LYS A 321 28.25 11.41 -27.09
C LYS A 321 28.79 10.13 -27.72
N ILE A 322 30.10 10.10 -27.96
CA ILE A 322 30.86 8.86 -28.16
C ILE A 322 30.72 8.05 -26.87
N LEU A 323 30.29 6.79 -26.98
CA LEU A 323 30.19 5.91 -25.82
C LEU A 323 31.54 5.23 -25.57
N GLY A 324 32.08 5.38 -24.36
CA GLY A 324 33.17 4.52 -23.91
C GLY A 324 32.63 3.13 -23.57
N VAL A 325 33.44 2.08 -23.75
CA VAL A 325 33.06 0.70 -23.38
C VAL A 325 32.62 0.63 -21.91
N ASP A 326 33.32 1.34 -21.01
CA ASP A 326 32.96 1.46 -19.59
C ASP A 326 31.53 1.97 -19.36
N SER A 327 31.07 2.91 -20.20
CA SER A 327 29.73 3.50 -20.09
C SER A 327 28.62 2.53 -20.49
N LEU A 328 28.95 1.39 -21.10
CA LEU A 328 27.99 0.31 -21.33
C LEU A 328 27.76 -0.54 -20.08
N LEU A 329 28.73 -0.66 -19.19
CA LEU A 329 28.60 -1.44 -17.95
C LEU A 329 27.93 -0.64 -16.82
N GLN A 330 27.94 0.70 -16.93
CA GLN A 330 27.27 1.63 -16.03
C GLN A 330 25.74 1.52 -16.09
N ASP A 331 25.11 2.12 -15.08
CA ASP A 331 23.66 2.25 -14.93
C ASP A 331 23.03 3.01 -16.11
N VAL A 332 22.00 2.42 -16.71
CA VAL A 332 21.16 3.12 -17.68
C VAL A 332 20.26 4.10 -16.95
N ALA A 333 20.19 5.33 -17.46
CA ALA A 333 19.27 6.32 -16.91
C ALA A 333 17.82 5.83 -17.03
N PRO A 334 17.06 5.74 -15.92
CA PRO A 334 15.70 5.20 -15.93
C PRO A 334 14.75 6.11 -16.71
N ILE A 335 13.81 5.50 -17.43
CA ILE A 335 12.71 6.24 -18.06
C ILE A 335 11.59 6.38 -17.03
N HIS A 336 11.67 7.44 -16.21
CA HIS A 336 10.58 7.81 -15.32
C HIS A 336 9.30 8.11 -16.13
N ASN A 337 8.22 7.41 -15.80
CA ASN A 337 6.90 7.73 -16.31
C ASN A 337 6.41 9.03 -15.64
N PRO A 338 6.16 10.15 -16.36
CA PRO A 338 5.78 11.43 -15.75
C PRO A 338 4.34 11.46 -15.19
N ARG A 339 3.67 10.30 -15.09
CA ARG A 339 2.40 10.09 -14.39
C ARG A 339 2.56 9.27 -13.09
N GLN A 340 3.73 8.70 -12.86
CA GLN A 340 3.99 7.85 -11.72
C GLN A 340 4.00 8.72 -10.44
N PRO A 341 3.35 8.28 -9.34
CA PRO A 341 3.47 8.97 -8.06
C PRO A 341 4.93 9.07 -7.61
N SER A 342 5.24 10.07 -6.80
CA SER A 342 6.54 10.10 -6.10
C SER A 342 6.55 8.99 -5.05
N ALA A 343 7.48 8.03 -5.17
CA ALA A 343 7.69 7.00 -4.16
C ALA A 343 7.87 7.62 -2.78
N ARG A 344 7.13 7.09 -1.79
CA ARG A 344 7.13 7.58 -0.41
C ARG A 344 8.48 7.38 0.28
N GLU A 345 9.01 8.47 0.86
CA GLU A 345 10.23 8.41 1.69
C GLU A 345 10.07 7.47 2.90
N ASP A 346 8.84 7.23 3.38
CA ASP A 346 8.57 6.33 4.49
C ASP A 346 8.44 4.85 4.08
N ILE A 347 8.52 4.49 2.80
CA ILE A 347 8.54 3.08 2.37
C ILE A 347 10.00 2.63 2.16
N PRO A 348 10.52 1.66 2.95
CA PRO A 348 11.90 1.22 2.84
C PRO A 348 12.15 0.39 1.56
N ALA A 349 13.43 0.16 1.23
CA ALA A 349 13.81 -0.89 0.30
C ALA A 349 13.50 -2.29 0.87
N ALA A 350 13.43 -3.31 0.01
CA ALA A 350 13.41 -4.70 0.46
C ALA A 350 14.80 -5.09 1.03
N ALA A 351 14.81 -5.91 2.08
CA ALA A 351 16.03 -6.43 2.67
C ALA A 351 16.71 -7.45 1.73
N PRO A 352 18.04 -7.59 1.74
CA PRO A 352 18.75 -8.55 0.88
C PRO A 352 18.23 -9.98 1.04
N GLY A 353 17.74 -10.57 -0.05
CA GLY A 353 17.16 -11.92 -0.08
C GLY A 353 15.66 -12.00 0.24
N TYR A 354 15.03 -10.93 0.75
CA TYR A 354 13.58 -10.82 0.81
C TYR A 354 13.03 -10.31 -0.52
N ARG A 355 11.96 -10.96 -1.02
CA ARG A 355 11.22 -10.53 -2.22
C ARG A 355 9.81 -10.14 -1.83
N ARG A 356 9.31 -9.03 -2.38
CA ARG A 356 7.90 -8.65 -2.24
C ARG A 356 7.02 -9.51 -3.15
N THR A 357 5.81 -9.83 -2.66
CA THR A 357 4.77 -10.44 -3.49
C THR A 357 4.16 -9.41 -4.45
N PRO A 358 3.52 -9.84 -5.54
CA PRO A 358 2.76 -8.93 -6.41
C PRO A 358 1.71 -8.10 -5.66
N TYR A 359 0.99 -8.71 -4.71
CA TYR A 359 0.00 -8.01 -3.88
C TYR A 359 0.63 -6.92 -3.01
N LEU A 360 1.82 -7.17 -2.45
CA LEU A 360 2.55 -6.19 -1.67
C LEU A 360 3.15 -5.05 -2.53
N LEU A 361 3.47 -5.31 -3.80
CA LEU A 361 3.82 -4.25 -4.77
C LEU A 361 2.62 -3.36 -5.09
N GLN A 362 1.44 -3.94 -5.28
CA GLN A 362 0.21 -3.15 -5.50
C GLN A 362 -0.15 -2.33 -4.25
N GLN A 363 0.04 -2.89 -3.05
CA GLN A 363 -0.15 -2.19 -1.79
C GLN A 363 0.78 -0.97 -1.67
N ILE A 364 2.04 -1.09 -2.08
CA ILE A 364 2.98 0.04 -2.18
C ILE A 364 2.48 1.09 -3.19
N SER A 365 1.99 0.67 -4.37
CA SER A 365 1.43 1.57 -5.38
C SER A 365 0.28 2.41 -4.82
N PHE A 366 -0.73 1.78 -4.20
CA PHE A 366 -1.85 2.52 -3.61
C PHE A 366 -1.41 3.43 -2.44
N MET A 367 -0.45 3.01 -1.61
CA MET A 367 0.10 3.87 -0.57
C MET A 367 0.85 5.09 -1.15
N ASN A 368 1.51 4.96 -2.31
CA ASN A 368 2.16 6.05 -3.03
C ASN A 368 1.14 7.00 -3.70
N GLU A 369 0.02 6.48 -4.20
CA GLU A 369 -1.11 7.28 -4.70
C GLU A 369 -1.86 8.02 -3.57
N HIS A 370 -1.91 7.43 -2.37
CA HIS A 370 -2.54 7.98 -1.17
C HIS A 370 -1.51 8.27 -0.06
N PRO A 371 -0.62 9.27 -0.21
CA PRO A 371 0.55 9.46 0.66
C PRO A 371 0.26 9.81 2.13
N GLN A 372 -0.98 10.16 2.47
CA GLN A 372 -1.41 10.38 3.86
C GLN A 372 -1.86 9.10 4.57
N SER A 373 -2.19 8.03 3.82
CA SER A 373 -2.63 6.74 4.37
C SER A 373 -1.51 6.03 5.14
N ASP A 374 -1.90 5.22 6.13
CA ASP A 374 -1.00 4.26 6.77
C ASP A 374 -0.99 2.93 6.01
N TYR A 375 -2.17 2.49 5.55
CA TYR A 375 -2.39 1.21 4.90
C TYR A 375 -3.64 1.27 4.02
N ILE A 376 -3.74 0.41 3.02
CA ILE A 376 -4.91 0.30 2.13
C ILE A 376 -5.50 -1.11 2.27
N PHE A 377 -6.78 -1.21 2.61
CA PHE A 377 -7.49 -2.47 2.80
C PHE A 377 -8.47 -2.67 1.63
N TYR A 378 -8.37 -3.80 0.94
CA TYR A 378 -9.18 -4.13 -0.24
C TYR A 378 -9.87 -5.48 0.01
N PRO A 379 -11.04 -5.50 0.71
CA PRO A 379 -11.72 -6.76 1.03
C PRO A 379 -12.11 -7.55 -0.24
N ASP A 380 -12.53 -6.83 -1.27
CA ASP A 380 -12.72 -7.29 -2.65
C ASP A 380 -12.12 -6.26 -3.63
N ALA A 381 -12.00 -6.62 -4.91
CA ALA A 381 -11.24 -5.83 -5.90
C ALA A 381 -11.88 -4.49 -6.31
N GLU A 382 -13.16 -4.26 -5.98
CA GLU A 382 -13.89 -3.03 -6.33
C GLU A 382 -13.94 -1.99 -5.18
N ASP A 383 -13.74 -2.41 -3.93
CA ASP A 383 -13.84 -1.57 -2.73
C ASP A 383 -12.47 -1.31 -2.10
N ILE A 384 -12.07 -0.03 -2.04
CA ILE A 384 -10.78 0.40 -1.47
C ILE A 384 -11.02 1.19 -0.17
N ILE A 385 -10.68 0.59 0.97
CA ILE A 385 -10.79 1.18 2.30
C ILE A 385 -9.43 1.77 2.70
N ILE A 386 -9.36 3.10 2.75
CA ILE A 386 -8.14 3.83 3.13
C ILE A 386 -8.02 3.86 4.66
N VAL A 387 -7.02 3.17 5.22
CA VAL A 387 -6.75 3.17 6.66
C VAL A 387 -5.79 4.31 7.00
N THR A 388 -6.26 5.21 7.88
CA THR A 388 -5.47 6.30 8.46
C THR A 388 -5.74 6.34 9.96
N LEU A 389 -4.68 6.44 10.76
CA LEU A 389 -4.72 6.58 12.21
C LEU A 389 -4.64 8.07 12.58
N ASP A 390 -5.65 8.59 13.27
CA ASP A 390 -5.72 9.99 13.68
C ASP A 390 -4.85 10.32 14.90
N GLU A 391 -4.17 9.32 15.46
CA GLU A 391 -3.24 9.46 16.59
C GLU A 391 -1.79 9.51 16.10
N LEU A 392 -1.07 10.59 16.39
CA LEU A 392 0.37 10.71 16.09
C LEU A 392 1.18 9.52 16.63
N ALA A 393 0.85 9.06 17.85
CA ALA A 393 1.49 7.90 18.47
C ALA A 393 1.17 6.60 17.72
N GLY A 394 -0.12 6.29 17.54
CA GLY A 394 -0.56 5.11 16.80
C GLY A 394 0.03 5.05 15.38
N ALA A 395 -0.02 6.16 14.65
CA ALA A 395 0.54 6.30 13.31
C ALA A 395 2.06 6.08 13.28
N ALA A 396 2.83 6.66 14.21
CA ALA A 396 4.28 6.51 14.23
C ALA A 396 4.69 5.04 14.41
N VAL A 397 4.16 4.35 15.42
CA VAL A 397 4.48 2.92 15.65
C VAL A 397 3.92 2.04 14.54
N PHE A 398 2.71 2.30 14.05
CA PHE A 398 2.13 1.52 12.95
C PHE A 398 2.99 1.59 11.69
N ASN A 399 3.41 2.79 11.25
CA ASN A 399 4.26 2.93 10.08
C ASN A 399 5.63 2.25 10.29
N ILE A 400 6.21 2.30 11.49
CA ILE A 400 7.45 1.56 11.80
C ILE A 400 7.25 0.04 11.66
N MET A 401 6.16 -0.52 12.19
CA MET A 401 5.89 -1.97 12.07
C MET A 401 5.58 -2.36 10.63
N ARG A 402 4.68 -1.64 9.95
CA ARG A 402 4.39 -1.80 8.52
C ARG A 402 5.67 -1.75 7.69
N ASN A 403 6.62 -0.87 8.01
CA ASN A 403 7.89 -0.77 7.31
C ASN A 403 8.79 -1.98 7.53
N ARG A 404 8.81 -2.58 8.74
CA ARG A 404 9.50 -3.86 8.98
C ARG A 404 8.84 -5.01 8.19
N CYS A 405 7.51 -5.01 8.06
CA CYS A 405 6.79 -5.95 7.18
C CYS A 405 7.18 -5.75 5.70
N LEU A 406 7.14 -4.51 5.21
CA LEU A 406 7.48 -4.12 3.82
C LEU A 406 8.95 -4.38 3.48
N ALA A 407 9.86 -4.34 4.47
CA ALA A 407 11.28 -4.56 4.29
C ALA A 407 11.66 -6.05 4.32
N SER A 408 11.08 -6.86 5.21
CA SER A 408 11.57 -8.23 5.46
C SER A 408 10.52 -9.25 5.90
N ALA A 409 9.22 -8.93 5.83
CA ALA A 409 8.12 -9.76 6.36
C ALA A 409 8.36 -10.23 7.82
N ASP A 410 8.84 -9.32 8.67
CA ASP A 410 9.04 -9.53 10.11
C ASP A 410 7.76 -10.05 10.77
N GLU A 411 7.74 -11.32 11.20
CA GLU A 411 6.55 -12.00 11.72
C GLU A 411 5.99 -11.32 12.99
N SER A 412 6.85 -10.74 13.82
CA SER A 412 6.47 -10.00 15.01
C SER A 412 5.81 -8.65 14.67
N ALA A 413 6.33 -7.95 13.66
CA ALA A 413 5.72 -6.74 13.13
C ALA A 413 4.42 -7.03 12.35
N LEU A 414 4.34 -8.17 11.65
CA LEU A 414 3.13 -8.66 10.97
C LEU A 414 2.02 -8.98 11.96
N PHE A 415 2.36 -9.59 13.11
CA PHE A 415 1.40 -9.79 14.19
C PHE A 415 0.84 -8.46 14.71
N TYR A 416 1.68 -7.44 14.95
CA TYR A 416 1.22 -6.10 15.31
C TYR A 416 0.34 -5.48 14.23
N LEU A 417 0.76 -5.54 12.96
CA LEU A 417 0.05 -4.99 11.81
C LEU A 417 -1.36 -5.60 11.70
N TYR A 418 -1.47 -6.92 11.83
CA TYR A 418 -2.75 -7.64 11.86
C TYR A 418 -3.63 -7.17 13.04
N ARG A 419 -3.08 -7.13 14.27
CA ARG A 419 -3.83 -6.68 15.46
C ARG A 419 -4.33 -5.24 15.37
N ALA A 420 -3.56 -4.36 14.75
CA ALA A 420 -3.99 -2.98 14.51
C ALA A 420 -5.12 -2.92 13.47
N LEU A 421 -4.98 -3.64 12.34
CA LEU A 421 -5.96 -3.64 11.26
C LEU A 421 -7.28 -4.38 11.61
N GLN A 422 -7.26 -5.36 12.51
CA GLN A 422 -8.48 -5.98 13.06
C GLN A 422 -9.43 -4.95 13.72
N ARG A 423 -8.91 -3.82 14.24
CA ARG A 423 -9.73 -2.78 14.88
C ARG A 423 -10.58 -2.01 13.86
N SER A 424 -10.06 -1.81 12.65
CA SER A 424 -10.83 -1.27 11.52
C SER A 424 -11.94 -2.21 11.05
N GLU A 425 -11.71 -3.53 11.02
CA GLU A 425 -12.75 -4.52 10.63
C GLU A 425 -13.92 -4.60 11.62
N THR A 426 -13.73 -4.27 12.91
CA THR A 426 -14.76 -4.48 13.94
C THR A 426 -16.04 -3.62 13.82
N MET A 427 -16.18 -2.80 12.77
CA MET A 427 -17.43 -2.11 12.43
C MET A 427 -18.50 -3.04 11.82
N SER A 428 -18.13 -4.10 11.09
CA SER A 428 -19.08 -4.90 10.32
C SER A 428 -19.60 -6.18 11.01
N GLY A 429 -18.87 -6.70 12.00
CA GLY A 429 -19.29 -7.85 12.81
C GLY A 429 -18.46 -9.13 12.60
N ASN A 430 -18.65 -10.10 13.50
CA ASN A 430 -17.68 -11.19 13.75
C ASN A 430 -17.46 -12.19 12.59
N ALA A 431 -18.24 -12.15 11.51
CA ALA A 431 -18.07 -13.07 10.37
C ALA A 431 -16.94 -12.62 9.41
N GLU A 432 -16.61 -11.33 9.39
CA GLU A 432 -15.84 -10.71 8.30
C GLU A 432 -14.34 -10.54 8.57
N GLN A 433 -13.73 -11.35 9.45
CA GLN A 433 -12.26 -11.33 9.64
C GLN A 433 -11.48 -12.13 8.56
N GLN A 434 -12.17 -12.62 7.53
CA GLN A 434 -11.53 -13.38 6.45
C GLN A 434 -10.83 -12.51 5.38
N PRO A 435 -11.35 -11.34 4.95
CA PRO A 435 -10.69 -10.55 3.91
C PRO A 435 -9.34 -9.99 4.35
N LEU A 436 -9.17 -9.47 5.58
CA LEU A 436 -7.86 -9.03 6.07
C LEU A 436 -6.86 -10.20 6.19
N ARG A 437 -7.30 -11.37 6.67
CA ARG A 437 -6.47 -12.59 6.69
C ARG A 437 -6.05 -13.00 5.27
N LYS A 438 -6.98 -12.94 4.30
CA LYS A 438 -6.75 -13.27 2.88
C LYS A 438 -5.81 -12.25 2.22
N GLN A 439 -5.95 -10.96 2.51
CA GLN A 439 -5.08 -9.91 2.03
C GLN A 439 -3.65 -10.08 2.59
N LEU A 440 -3.49 -10.18 3.92
CA LEU A 440 -2.17 -10.34 4.53
C LEU A 440 -1.48 -11.66 4.12
N LEU A 441 -2.26 -12.74 3.90
CA LEU A 441 -1.75 -13.99 3.36
C LEU A 441 -1.25 -13.82 1.91
N ARG A 442 -1.98 -13.10 1.06
CA ARG A 442 -1.56 -12.77 -0.31
C ARG A 442 -0.34 -11.82 -0.34
N GLU A 443 -0.30 -10.83 0.57
CA GLU A 443 0.80 -9.85 0.66
C GLU A 443 2.11 -10.45 1.19
N TYR A 444 2.06 -11.32 2.22
CA TYR A 444 3.26 -11.77 2.93
C TYR A 444 3.51 -13.28 2.89
N GLY A 445 2.55 -14.10 2.44
CA GLY A 445 2.74 -15.55 2.26
C GLY A 445 3.03 -16.31 3.55
N THR A 446 3.98 -17.25 3.50
CA THR A 446 4.32 -18.17 4.60
C THR A 446 4.64 -17.47 5.94
N PRO A 447 5.38 -16.34 6.00
CA PRO A 447 5.48 -15.53 7.21
C PRO A 447 4.14 -15.22 7.90
N PHE A 448 3.11 -14.83 7.14
CA PHE A 448 1.79 -14.59 7.74
C PHE A 448 1.07 -15.89 8.11
N GLU A 449 1.25 -16.98 7.36
CA GLU A 449 0.78 -18.29 7.83
C GLU A 449 1.41 -18.71 9.16
N ASN A 450 2.69 -18.40 9.38
CA ASN A 450 3.41 -18.71 10.62
C ASN A 450 2.84 -17.90 11.79
N VAL A 451 2.61 -16.59 11.60
CA VAL A 451 1.89 -15.73 12.56
C VAL A 451 0.52 -16.32 12.91
N MET A 452 -0.23 -16.81 11.92
CA MET A 452 -1.55 -17.41 12.16
C MET A 452 -1.48 -18.75 12.89
N LYS A 453 -0.57 -19.66 12.51
CA LYS A 453 -0.34 -20.94 13.21
C LYS A 453 0.11 -20.71 14.66
N ALA A 454 0.96 -19.71 14.88
CA ALA A 454 1.41 -19.30 16.20
C ALA A 454 0.24 -18.80 17.07
N LEU A 455 -0.62 -17.94 16.52
CA LEU A 455 -1.86 -17.48 17.16
C LEU A 455 -2.82 -18.62 17.50
N ASP A 456 -3.14 -19.48 16.53
CA ASP A 456 -4.08 -20.60 16.70
C ASP A 456 -3.54 -21.65 17.70
N SER A 457 -2.22 -21.71 17.91
CA SER A 457 -1.57 -22.53 18.94
C SER A 457 -1.51 -21.88 20.33
N GLY A 458 -1.98 -20.64 20.50
CA GLY A 458 -1.91 -19.88 21.75
C GLY A 458 -0.54 -19.25 22.06
N HIS A 459 0.39 -19.25 21.11
CA HIS A 459 1.76 -18.75 21.27
C HIS A 459 2.06 -17.61 20.27
N PRO A 460 1.42 -16.43 20.40
CA PRO A 460 1.61 -15.32 19.46
C PRO A 460 3.08 -14.85 19.43
N PRO A 461 3.59 -14.37 18.27
CA PRO A 461 4.90 -13.75 18.18
C PRO A 461 5.03 -12.57 19.15
N ALA A 462 6.16 -12.49 19.88
CA ALA A 462 6.43 -11.33 20.73
C ALA A 462 6.63 -10.09 19.83
N VAL A 463 5.82 -9.05 20.03
CA VAL A 463 5.89 -7.81 19.23
C VAL A 463 7.29 -7.19 19.38
N PRO A 464 7.92 -6.70 18.29
CA PRO A 464 9.32 -6.33 18.33
C PRO A 464 9.45 -4.91 18.89
N THR A 465 10.49 -4.63 19.68
CA THR A 465 10.65 -3.32 20.30
C THR A 465 10.87 -2.21 19.25
N VAL A 466 10.34 -1.03 19.53
CA VAL A 466 10.56 0.18 18.72
C VAL A 466 11.66 1.00 19.38
N SER A 467 12.71 1.36 18.63
CA SER A 467 13.77 2.21 19.19
C SER A 467 13.33 3.68 19.24
N PRO A 468 13.80 4.50 20.20
CA PRO A 468 13.58 5.94 20.17
C PRO A 468 14.07 6.57 18.86
N GLU A 469 15.14 6.05 18.27
CA GLU A 469 15.65 6.42 16.95
C GLU A 469 14.71 6.05 15.78
N ASP A 470 13.92 4.97 15.87
CA ASP A 470 12.86 4.67 14.89
C ASP A 470 11.72 5.68 14.98
N ILE A 471 11.30 6.01 16.21
CA ILE A 471 10.27 7.03 16.47
C ILE A 471 10.74 8.38 15.94
N ASP A 472 11.95 8.83 16.32
CA ASP A 472 12.51 10.12 15.92
C ASP A 472 12.52 10.29 14.39
N ARG A 473 12.97 9.26 13.66
CA ARG A 473 12.90 9.15 12.19
C ARG A 473 11.48 9.26 11.65
N MET A 474 10.54 8.49 12.20
CA MET A 474 9.16 8.45 11.71
C MET A 474 8.42 9.77 11.96
N LEU A 475 8.69 10.45 13.08
CA LEU A 475 8.14 11.79 13.34
C LEU A 475 8.66 12.82 12.32
N VAL A 476 9.91 12.72 11.83
CA VAL A 476 10.39 13.58 10.72
C VAL A 476 9.61 13.32 9.44
N LEU A 477 9.34 12.06 9.12
CA LEU A 477 8.61 11.67 7.89
C LEU A 477 7.15 12.13 7.93
N LEU A 478 6.46 11.97 9.07
CA LEU A 478 5.11 12.50 9.27
C LEU A 478 5.08 14.04 9.19
N GLN A 479 6.06 14.73 9.79
CA GLN A 479 6.20 16.18 9.69
C GLN A 479 6.38 16.63 8.23
N LYS A 480 7.20 15.93 7.44
CA LYS A 480 7.39 16.20 5.99
C LYS A 480 6.10 16.03 5.18
N THR A 481 5.31 14.99 5.44
CA THR A 481 4.02 14.77 4.74
C THR A 481 2.92 15.75 5.16
N SER A 482 3.24 16.71 6.04
CA SER A 482 2.29 17.65 6.66
C SER A 482 1.16 16.98 7.45
N ARG A 483 1.32 15.70 7.78
CA ARG A 483 0.42 14.98 8.68
C ARG A 483 0.83 15.28 10.12
N PHE A 484 -0.16 15.53 10.99
CA PHE A 484 0.07 16.03 12.36
C PHE A 484 0.86 17.37 12.42
N ALA A 485 0.63 18.27 11.46
CA ALA A 485 1.32 19.56 11.37
C ALA A 485 1.00 20.57 12.50
N VAL A 486 0.09 20.24 13.42
CA VAL A 486 -0.16 21.02 14.64
C VAL A 486 0.72 20.50 15.78
N GLU A 487 0.74 19.19 15.96
CA GLU A 487 1.46 18.43 16.98
C GLU A 487 2.97 18.46 16.74
N LEU A 488 3.40 18.35 15.47
CA LEU A 488 4.79 18.33 15.03
C LEU A 488 5.34 19.73 14.69
N ARG A 489 4.62 20.81 14.98
CA ARG A 489 5.05 22.18 14.61
C ARG A 489 6.37 22.59 15.25
N ASP A 490 6.51 22.35 16.55
CA ASP A 490 7.68 22.72 17.35
C ASP A 490 8.73 21.57 17.40
N TYR A 491 8.44 20.43 16.75
CA TYR A 491 9.26 19.23 16.82
C TYR A 491 10.58 19.39 16.06
N THR A 492 11.69 19.15 16.77
CA THR A 492 13.06 19.14 16.23
C THR A 492 13.65 17.73 16.41
N PRO A 493 14.11 17.05 15.34
CA PRO A 493 14.69 15.70 15.43
C PRO A 493 16.02 15.62 16.18
N GLY A 494 16.38 14.44 16.67
CA GLY A 494 17.70 14.10 17.21
C GLY A 494 18.10 14.80 18.53
N ALA A 495 17.18 15.54 19.15
CA ALA A 495 17.46 16.39 20.32
C ALA A 495 17.57 15.62 21.64
N LYS A 496 18.50 14.65 21.72
CA LYS A 496 18.70 13.77 22.88
C LYS A 496 18.75 14.56 24.21
N GLY A 497 17.79 14.30 25.09
CA GLY A 497 17.66 14.95 26.40
C GLY A 497 16.95 16.31 26.43
N LYS A 498 16.46 16.85 25.30
CA LYS A 498 15.63 18.06 25.26
C LYS A 498 14.20 17.73 24.82
N LYS A 499 13.23 18.32 25.52
CA LYS A 499 11.79 18.15 25.31
C LYS A 499 11.35 18.84 24.01
N THR A 500 11.49 18.19 22.86
CA THR A 500 11.15 18.77 21.54
C THR A 500 9.69 18.60 21.14
N VAL A 501 8.93 17.71 21.78
CA VAL A 501 7.50 17.94 21.97
C VAL A 501 7.36 18.85 23.20
N ARG A 502 6.70 20.00 23.03
CA ARG A 502 6.71 21.08 24.02
C ARG A 502 5.87 20.71 25.25
N ARG A 503 6.56 20.32 26.31
CA ARG A 503 5.98 19.67 27.50
C ARG A 503 5.33 20.65 28.49
N ASP A 504 4.20 21.21 28.08
CA ASP A 504 3.15 21.66 29.01
C ASP A 504 2.27 20.47 29.47
N PHE A 505 2.41 19.30 28.82
CA PHE A 505 1.89 18.02 29.29
C PHE A 505 2.52 17.60 30.63
N ARG A 506 1.70 17.53 31.68
CA ARG A 506 1.91 16.65 32.83
C ARG A 506 1.03 15.42 32.68
N VAL A 507 1.64 14.26 32.74
CA VAL A 507 0.97 12.96 32.93
C VAL A 507 1.57 12.34 34.19
N CYS A 508 0.75 11.68 35.00
CA CYS A 508 1.23 10.99 36.21
C CYS A 508 1.97 9.71 35.83
N SER A 509 3.08 9.43 36.51
CA SER A 509 3.93 8.28 36.21
C SER A 509 3.23 6.97 36.59
N LEU A 510 2.79 6.19 35.60
CA LEU A 510 2.23 4.86 35.79
C LEU A 510 3.34 3.83 36.11
N HIS A 511 3.87 3.88 37.33
CA HIS A 511 4.89 2.94 37.81
C HIS A 511 4.20 1.72 38.46
N PHE A 512 3.87 0.70 37.67
CA PHE A 512 3.36 -0.56 38.23
C PHE A 512 4.51 -1.40 38.79
N ILE A 513 4.37 -1.86 40.04
CA ILE A 513 5.38 -2.66 40.72
C ILE A 513 5.15 -4.14 40.39
N LEU A 514 6.12 -4.78 39.72
CA LEU A 514 6.18 -6.24 39.60
C LEU A 514 6.62 -6.85 40.95
N SER A 515 5.66 -7.10 41.84
CA SER A 515 5.87 -7.97 43.01
C SER A 515 5.72 -9.44 42.60
N SER A 516 6.70 -10.25 42.98
CA SER A 516 6.82 -11.64 42.54
C SER A 516 5.95 -12.60 43.35
N SER A 517 4.87 -13.10 42.75
CA SER A 517 4.27 -14.38 43.11
C SER A 517 3.71 -15.08 41.86
N GLY A 518 4.07 -16.36 41.68
CA GLY A 518 3.74 -17.09 40.46
C GLY A 518 2.40 -17.81 40.55
N SER A 519 1.53 -17.60 39.57
CA SER A 519 0.46 -18.53 39.21
C SER A 519 0.23 -18.50 37.70
N GLN A 520 0.02 -19.68 37.10
CA GLN A 520 -0.28 -19.81 35.67
C GLN A 520 -1.77 -19.57 35.44
N GLY A 521 -2.14 -18.31 35.16
CA GLY A 521 -3.46 -17.95 34.64
C GLY A 521 -3.40 -17.74 33.13
N GLY A 522 -4.34 -18.33 32.38
CA GLY A 522 -4.46 -18.08 30.94
C GLY A 522 -4.91 -16.64 30.67
N PHE A 523 -4.18 -15.92 29.82
CA PHE A 523 -4.51 -14.54 29.46
C PHE A 523 -5.62 -14.50 28.39
N GLU A 524 -6.89 -14.44 28.83
CA GLU A 524 -7.97 -13.95 27.97
C GLU A 524 -7.91 -12.42 27.89
N VAL A 525 -7.51 -11.87 26.73
CA VAL A 525 -7.30 -10.43 26.53
C VAL A 525 -8.29 -9.87 25.49
N GLY A 526 -8.98 -8.79 25.86
CA GLY A 526 -10.06 -8.19 25.06
C GLY A 526 -9.61 -7.03 24.14
N PRO A 527 -10.29 -6.78 23.00
CA PRO A 527 -9.71 -6.08 21.85
C PRO A 527 -9.22 -4.63 22.06
N LYS A 528 -9.77 -3.89 23.03
CA LYS A 528 -9.52 -2.45 23.18
C LYS A 528 -8.17 -2.09 23.82
N LYS A 529 -7.64 -2.87 24.75
CA LYS A 529 -6.55 -2.40 25.64
C LYS A 529 -5.10 -2.57 25.13
N ASP A 530 -4.87 -3.41 24.12
CA ASP A 530 -3.54 -3.91 23.80
C ASP A 530 -2.49 -2.89 23.28
N LEU A 531 -2.80 -2.06 22.28
CA LEU A 531 -1.75 -1.33 21.54
C LEU A 531 -0.90 -0.37 22.39
N SER A 532 -1.43 0.17 23.49
CA SER A 532 -0.69 1.03 24.44
C SER A 532 0.07 0.25 25.53
N MET A 533 -0.15 -1.07 25.65
CA MET A 533 0.64 -1.97 26.50
C MET A 533 1.76 -2.69 25.75
N ILE A 534 1.73 -2.65 24.41
CA ILE A 534 2.58 -3.45 23.53
C ILE A 534 3.89 -2.75 23.11
N VAL A 535 3.95 -1.42 23.23
CA VAL A 535 5.19 -0.63 23.06
C VAL A 535 5.29 0.35 24.23
N ASP A 536 6.41 0.33 24.94
CA ASP A 536 6.73 1.29 26.01
C ASP A 536 6.84 2.72 25.43
N TRP A 537 5.71 3.41 25.37
CA TRP A 537 5.68 4.82 25.01
C TRP A 537 6.25 5.68 26.15
N PRO A 538 7.12 6.68 25.85
CA PRO A 538 7.43 7.72 26.83
C PRO A 538 6.12 8.36 27.32
N ALA A 539 5.99 8.50 28.65
CA ALA A 539 4.72 8.74 29.34
C ALA A 539 4.05 10.10 29.06
N ASP A 540 4.57 10.92 28.15
CA ASP A 540 4.05 12.23 27.76
C ASP A 540 3.26 12.23 26.42
N THR A 541 2.78 11.07 25.95
CA THR A 541 2.27 10.88 24.56
C THR A 541 0.88 10.24 24.40
N ALA A 542 0.23 9.76 25.47
CA ALA A 542 -1.03 9.01 25.37
C ALA A 542 -2.25 9.86 24.92
N VAL A 543 -3.13 9.26 24.12
CA VAL A 543 -4.34 9.90 23.57
C VAL A 543 -5.55 9.78 24.52
N SER A 544 -6.60 10.57 24.29
CA SER A 544 -7.76 10.73 25.16
C SER A 544 -8.99 10.00 24.63
N THR A 545 -9.71 9.37 25.54
CA THR A 545 -11.04 8.77 25.45
C THR A 545 -12.19 9.79 25.43
N VAL A 546 -11.88 11.09 25.31
CA VAL A 546 -12.85 12.20 25.42
C VAL A 546 -12.60 13.29 24.38
N THR A 547 -13.67 13.66 23.67
CA THR A 547 -13.77 14.67 22.63
C THR A 547 -14.50 15.94 23.12
N VAL A 548 -14.19 17.10 22.53
CA VAL A 548 -14.87 18.38 22.82
C VAL A 548 -15.11 19.18 21.55
N ALA A 549 -16.34 19.62 21.32
CA ALA A 549 -16.77 20.38 20.14
C ALA A 549 -17.67 21.58 20.51
N PRO A 550 -17.62 22.71 19.77
CA PRO A 550 -18.51 23.84 20.01
C PRO A 550 -19.96 23.49 19.64
N LEU A 551 -20.90 24.04 20.41
CA LEU A 551 -22.35 23.94 20.19
C LEU A 551 -22.86 25.29 19.65
N GLY A 552 -23.62 25.26 18.55
CA GLY A 552 -24.23 26.47 17.96
C GLY A 552 -23.68 26.92 16.60
N MET A 553 -22.67 26.25 16.04
CA MET A 553 -22.51 26.19 14.58
C MET A 553 -23.25 24.96 14.06
N GLU A 554 -23.86 25.06 12.87
CA GLU A 554 -24.71 24.00 12.31
C GLU A 554 -23.98 22.65 12.25
N SER A 555 -24.43 21.68 13.06
CA SER A 555 -23.74 20.42 13.29
C SER A 555 -24.04 19.38 12.19
N VAL A 556 -23.68 19.72 10.95
CA VAL A 556 -23.92 18.94 9.73
C VAL A 556 -23.32 17.52 9.77
N LEU A 557 -22.32 17.30 10.64
CA LEU A 557 -21.50 16.07 10.68
C LEU A 557 -22.10 14.88 11.47
N TRP A 558 -23.15 15.05 12.28
CA TRP A 558 -23.60 14.01 13.24
C TRP A 558 -25.01 13.44 13.00
N HIS A 559 -25.69 13.83 11.92
CA HIS A 559 -27.05 13.36 11.60
C HIS A 559 -27.21 12.70 10.22
N ASN A 560 -26.11 12.51 9.48
CA ASN A 560 -26.07 11.71 8.26
C ASN A 560 -25.09 10.54 8.43
N PRO A 561 -25.51 9.26 8.35
CA PRO A 561 -24.59 8.21 7.91
C PRO A 561 -24.13 8.50 6.47
N PRO A 562 -22.95 8.02 6.04
CA PRO A 562 -22.39 8.36 4.73
C PRO A 562 -23.31 7.88 3.59
N ALA A 563 -23.82 8.82 2.78
CA ALA A 563 -24.86 8.59 1.79
C ALA A 563 -24.42 9.00 0.36
N HIS A 564 -23.33 8.41 -0.11
CA HIS A 564 -22.76 8.61 -1.46
C HIS A 564 -22.19 7.25 -1.96
N LEU A 565 -22.35 6.81 -3.21
CA LEU A 565 -23.03 7.41 -4.38
C LEU A 565 -24.00 6.42 -5.05
N VAL A 566 -25.11 6.93 -5.59
CA VAL A 566 -25.83 6.32 -6.71
C VAL A 566 -26.14 7.40 -7.74
N THR A 567 -25.44 7.38 -8.87
CA THR A 567 -25.65 8.32 -9.98
C THR A 567 -26.32 7.62 -11.16
N GLY A 568 -27.66 7.67 -11.21
CA GLY A 568 -28.44 7.12 -12.33
C GLY A 568 -29.85 7.72 -12.38
N PRO A 569 -30.33 8.21 -13.54
CA PRO A 569 -31.65 8.86 -13.64
C PRO A 569 -32.77 7.82 -13.80
N GLY A 570 -33.74 7.83 -12.88
CA GLY A 570 -34.92 6.96 -12.96
C GLY A 570 -36.13 7.54 -12.21
N PRO A 571 -37.20 7.94 -12.90
CA PRO A 571 -38.40 8.45 -12.23
C PRO A 571 -39.35 7.30 -11.85
N ASN A 572 -39.53 7.05 -10.54
CA ASN A 572 -40.86 7.00 -9.87
C ASN A 572 -40.79 6.37 -8.46
N HIS A 573 -41.67 6.87 -7.58
CA HIS A 573 -42.10 6.29 -6.31
C HIS A 573 -41.05 5.81 -5.27
N ARG A 574 -41.03 6.51 -4.13
CA ARG A 574 -41.61 5.99 -2.88
C ARG A 574 -41.99 7.12 -1.91
N LYS A 575 -42.83 6.80 -0.93
CA LYS A 575 -43.34 7.75 0.07
C LYS A 575 -42.35 7.81 1.25
N CYS A 576 -41.95 9.00 1.67
CA CYS A 576 -41.28 9.17 2.96
C CYS A 576 -42.29 8.93 4.09
N PHE A 577 -42.00 7.98 4.98
CA PHE A 577 -42.68 7.93 6.29
C PHE A 577 -42.03 8.95 7.22
N PRO A 578 -42.78 9.78 7.96
CA PRO A 578 -42.20 10.66 8.95
C PRO A 578 -41.68 9.82 10.14
N VAL A 579 -40.37 9.91 10.41
CA VAL A 579 -39.79 9.35 11.64
C VAL A 579 -40.39 10.13 12.81
N SER A 580 -41.16 9.45 13.66
CA SER A 580 -41.85 10.08 14.78
C SER A 580 -40.83 10.47 15.87
N PRO A 581 -40.86 11.70 16.43
CA PRO A 581 -39.87 12.19 17.41
C PRO A 581 -39.97 11.55 18.81
N ARG A 582 -40.51 10.32 18.91
CA ARG A 582 -40.73 9.59 20.16
C ARG A 582 -39.46 9.25 20.96
N PRO A 583 -38.26 9.00 20.39
CA PRO A 583 -37.08 8.68 21.18
C PRO A 583 -36.67 9.80 22.13
N PHE A 584 -36.72 11.06 21.67
CA PHE A 584 -36.19 12.21 22.39
C PHE A 584 -36.91 12.49 23.72
N ARG A 585 -38.22 12.24 23.80
CA ARG A 585 -39.00 12.52 25.02
C ARG A 585 -38.54 11.70 26.22
N LEU A 586 -38.12 10.46 26.01
CA LEU A 586 -37.63 9.57 27.08
C LEU A 586 -36.27 10.01 27.68
N LEU A 587 -35.50 10.84 26.98
CA LEU A 587 -34.29 11.46 27.54
C LEU A 587 -34.65 12.74 28.32
N MET A 588 -35.65 13.50 27.86
CA MET A 588 -36.17 14.67 28.57
C MET A 588 -36.75 14.28 29.94
N ASP A 589 -37.48 13.17 30.03
CA ASP A 589 -38.12 12.71 31.27
C ASP A 589 -37.10 12.38 32.40
N PHE A 590 -35.79 12.32 32.10
CA PHE A 590 -34.71 12.10 33.07
C PHE A 590 -33.89 13.37 33.42
N PHE A 591 -33.72 14.30 32.48
CA PHE A 591 -33.05 15.59 32.73
C PHE A 591 -34.01 16.70 33.22
N THR A 592 -35.32 16.55 32.98
CA THR A 592 -36.37 17.44 33.52
C THR A 592 -36.81 16.99 34.92
N ALA A 593 -37.64 17.79 35.59
CA ALA A 593 -37.89 17.66 37.03
C ALA A 593 -38.56 16.35 37.49
N SER A 594 -39.26 15.63 36.60
CA SER A 594 -40.16 14.52 36.93
C SER A 594 -39.52 13.31 37.65
N SER A 595 -38.19 13.16 37.59
CA SER A 595 -37.44 12.07 38.24
C SER A 595 -36.50 12.55 39.37
N ILE A 596 -36.50 13.84 39.70
CA ILE A 596 -35.67 14.43 40.77
C ILE A 596 -36.57 14.63 42.01
N PRO A 597 -36.13 14.29 43.23
CA PRO A 597 -36.96 14.45 44.43
C PRO A 597 -37.44 15.90 44.65
N ALA A 598 -38.75 16.06 44.81
CA ALA A 598 -39.43 17.33 45.08
C ALA A 598 -38.75 18.27 46.12
N PRO A 599 -38.15 17.82 47.24
CA PRO A 599 -37.44 18.73 48.16
C PRO A 599 -36.29 19.56 47.56
N LEU A 600 -35.84 19.29 46.33
CA LEU A 600 -34.78 20.06 45.66
C LEU A 600 -35.27 21.16 44.70
N GLU A 601 -36.57 21.29 44.44
CA GLU A 601 -37.07 22.30 43.48
C GLU A 601 -36.79 23.75 43.92
N GLY A 602 -36.71 24.02 45.23
CA GLY A 602 -36.38 25.35 45.76
C GLY A 602 -34.89 25.73 45.76
N PHE A 603 -33.98 24.84 45.32
CA PHE A 603 -32.52 25.02 45.46
C PHE A 603 -31.72 24.93 44.14
N ARG A 604 -32.39 24.82 42.99
CA ARG A 604 -31.71 24.78 41.69
C ARG A 604 -31.01 26.12 41.41
N ARG A 605 -29.72 26.06 41.04
CA ARG A 605 -28.95 27.25 40.66
C ARG A 605 -29.16 27.52 39.16
N PRO A 606 -29.36 28.79 38.72
CA PRO A 606 -29.61 29.10 37.31
C PRO A 606 -28.53 28.59 36.33
N ALA A 607 -27.28 28.45 36.78
CA ALA A 607 -26.21 27.85 35.97
C ALA A 607 -26.41 26.34 35.73
N LEU A 608 -26.91 25.60 36.73
CA LEU A 608 -27.24 24.18 36.59
C LEU A 608 -28.48 23.97 35.72
N GLU A 609 -29.46 24.86 35.81
CA GLU A 609 -30.63 24.84 34.92
C GLU A 609 -30.24 25.12 33.47
N ARG A 610 -29.33 26.08 33.24
CA ARG A 610 -28.72 26.31 31.92
C ARG A 610 -27.96 25.08 31.42
N GLN A 611 -27.21 24.40 32.29
CA GLN A 611 -26.47 23.18 31.96
C GLN A 611 -27.40 22.05 31.52
N LEU A 612 -28.50 21.84 32.24
CA LEU A 612 -29.54 20.88 31.86
C LEU A 612 -30.23 21.28 30.55
N HIS A 613 -30.57 22.57 30.38
CA HIS A 613 -31.25 23.07 29.19
C HIS A 613 -30.43 22.87 27.91
N THR A 614 -29.16 23.29 27.90
CA THR A 614 -28.29 23.14 26.71
C THR A 614 -27.95 21.67 26.42
N LEU A 615 -27.96 20.78 27.42
CA LEU A 615 -27.88 19.33 27.19
C LEU A 615 -29.18 18.74 26.61
N CYS A 616 -30.35 19.29 26.96
CA CYS A 616 -31.60 18.91 26.31
C CYS A 616 -31.63 19.33 24.82
N GLU A 617 -31.02 20.47 24.48
CA GLU A 617 -30.83 20.92 23.08
C GLU A 617 -29.77 20.07 22.34
N HIS A 618 -28.77 19.55 23.04
CA HIS A 618 -27.65 18.79 22.48
C HIS A 618 -27.47 17.39 23.14
N PRO A 619 -28.44 16.47 22.97
CA PRO A 619 -28.52 15.20 23.71
C PRO A 619 -27.41 14.17 23.42
N GLY A 620 -26.48 14.48 22.51
CA GLY A 620 -25.27 13.68 22.28
C GLY A 620 -24.14 13.99 23.29
N ALA A 621 -24.14 15.15 23.94
CA ALA A 621 -23.10 15.56 24.86
C ALA A 621 -23.32 15.04 26.29
N ASP A 622 -22.24 14.71 27.00
CA ASP A 622 -22.25 14.25 28.39
C ASP A 622 -22.24 15.41 29.40
N TYR A 623 -21.61 16.52 29.01
CA TYR A 623 -21.47 17.76 29.77
C TYR A 623 -21.30 18.93 28.80
N VAL A 624 -21.59 20.16 29.23
CA VAL A 624 -21.30 21.39 28.46
C VAL A 624 -20.31 22.26 29.23
N LEU A 625 -19.38 22.90 28.53
CA LEU A 625 -18.38 23.81 29.07
C LEU A 625 -18.55 25.22 28.50
N TRP A 626 -18.37 26.24 29.33
CA TRP A 626 -18.27 27.64 28.90
C TRP A 626 -16.89 28.23 29.24
N GLY A 627 -16.59 29.44 28.75
CA GLY A 627 -15.39 30.17 29.18
C GLY A 627 -14.08 29.73 28.51
N GLN A 628 -14.12 29.32 27.23
CA GLN A 628 -12.89 29.34 26.41
C GLN A 628 -12.32 30.76 26.37
N THR A 629 -11.00 30.90 26.53
CA THR A 629 -10.30 32.20 26.57
C THR A 629 -10.56 33.06 25.34
N ASP A 630 -10.65 32.41 24.17
CA ASP A 630 -10.80 33.07 22.87
C ASP A 630 -12.27 33.27 22.46
N ALA A 631 -13.22 32.58 23.13
CA ALA A 631 -14.64 32.55 22.78
C ALA A 631 -15.55 32.22 23.98
N PRO A 632 -15.56 33.02 25.06
CA PRO A 632 -16.14 32.63 26.35
C PRO A 632 -17.67 32.43 26.33
N ALA A 633 -18.36 33.00 25.34
CA ALA A 633 -19.80 32.88 25.16
C ALA A 633 -20.25 31.57 24.48
N VAL A 634 -19.33 30.85 23.80
CA VAL A 634 -19.67 29.65 23.00
C VAL A 634 -19.70 28.39 23.88
N PRO A 635 -20.86 27.75 24.08
CA PRO A 635 -20.93 26.46 24.76
C PRO A 635 -20.15 25.39 23.98
N HIS A 636 -19.51 24.48 24.70
CA HIS A 636 -18.77 23.35 24.14
C HIS A 636 -19.26 22.04 24.75
N GLY A 637 -19.76 21.13 23.92
CA GLY A 637 -20.12 19.78 24.35
C GLY A 637 -18.87 18.95 24.62
N VAL A 638 -18.87 18.24 25.74
CA VAL A 638 -17.93 17.17 26.08
C VAL A 638 -18.58 15.84 25.74
N TYR A 639 -17.82 14.96 25.09
CA TYR A 639 -18.28 13.67 24.59
C TYR A 639 -17.27 12.61 25.03
N PHE A 640 -17.68 11.68 25.87
CA PHE A 640 -16.87 10.51 26.22
C PHE A 640 -17.04 9.46 25.12
N ASP A 641 -15.92 9.05 24.53
CA ASP A 641 -15.81 8.11 23.41
C ASP A 641 -15.57 6.66 23.88
N ASP A 642 -15.10 6.46 25.12
CA ASP A 642 -15.26 5.17 25.81
C ASP A 642 -16.54 5.09 26.63
N MET A 643 -17.23 3.95 26.47
CA MET A 643 -18.51 3.64 27.09
C MET A 643 -18.42 3.51 28.61
N TYR A 644 -17.33 2.98 29.17
CA TYR A 644 -17.20 2.81 30.63
C TYR A 644 -16.94 4.13 31.32
N GLU A 645 -16.10 4.99 30.74
CA GLU A 645 -15.85 6.34 31.25
C GLU A 645 -17.11 7.22 31.13
N CYS A 646 -17.82 7.13 30.00
CA CYS A 646 -19.14 7.75 29.81
C CYS A 646 -20.14 7.31 30.89
N MET A 647 -20.31 6.00 31.12
CA MET A 647 -21.21 5.48 32.15
C MET A 647 -20.82 5.92 33.56
N ALA A 648 -19.53 5.89 33.91
CA ALA A 648 -19.05 6.30 35.22
C ALA A 648 -19.23 7.82 35.44
N PHE A 649 -18.88 8.65 34.44
CA PHE A 649 -19.08 10.09 34.49
C PHE A 649 -20.56 10.47 34.64
N LEU A 650 -21.43 9.87 33.83
CA LEU A 650 -22.87 10.13 33.91
C LEU A 650 -23.47 9.61 35.23
N ALA A 651 -23.01 8.48 35.77
CA ALA A 651 -23.45 7.94 37.05
C ALA A 651 -23.08 8.85 38.23
N HIS A 652 -21.82 9.27 38.34
CA HIS A 652 -21.39 10.24 39.36
C HIS A 652 -22.12 11.57 39.19
N ARG A 653 -22.25 12.09 37.96
CA ARG A 653 -23.02 13.30 37.69
C ARG A 653 -24.51 13.16 38.07
N HIS A 654 -25.11 11.98 37.91
CA HIS A 654 -26.49 11.72 38.34
C HIS A 654 -26.61 11.72 39.88
N GLN A 655 -25.68 11.07 40.58
CA GLN A 655 -25.63 11.11 42.05
C GLN A 655 -25.42 12.52 42.59
N LEU A 656 -24.59 13.33 41.92
CA LEU A 656 -24.39 14.75 42.22
C LEU A 656 -25.68 15.59 42.03
N LEU A 657 -26.51 15.26 41.02
CA LEU A 657 -27.83 15.87 40.81
C LEU A 657 -28.87 15.41 41.85
N GLN A 658 -28.82 14.16 42.32
CA GLN A 658 -29.75 13.64 43.34
C GLN A 658 -29.48 14.18 44.75
N LYS A 659 -28.21 14.36 45.13
CA LYS A 659 -27.78 14.66 46.50
C LYS A 659 -27.28 16.09 46.72
N GLY A 660 -26.90 16.79 45.64
CA GLY A 660 -26.12 18.01 45.72
C GLY A 660 -24.67 17.77 46.17
N ALA A 661 -23.77 18.72 45.90
CA ALA A 661 -22.34 18.55 46.16
C ALA A 661 -21.97 18.36 47.64
N GLU A 662 -22.77 18.88 48.57
CA GLU A 662 -22.54 18.69 50.02
C GLU A 662 -22.91 17.27 50.48
N GLY A 663 -23.85 16.60 49.79
CA GLY A 663 -24.19 15.18 50.01
C GLY A 663 -23.41 14.19 49.13
N ALA A 664 -22.63 14.68 48.17
CA ALA A 664 -21.93 13.89 47.15
C ALA A 664 -20.52 14.45 46.80
N PRO A 665 -19.61 14.60 47.78
CA PRO A 665 -18.27 15.15 47.54
C PRO A 665 -17.38 14.22 46.70
N ASP A 666 -17.56 12.90 46.82
CA ASP A 666 -16.88 11.89 46.00
C ASP A 666 -17.25 12.02 44.52
N ASP A 667 -18.55 12.15 44.24
CA ASP A 667 -19.08 12.27 42.88
C ASP A 667 -18.65 13.59 42.22
N LEU A 668 -18.61 14.69 42.99
CA LEU A 668 -18.04 15.96 42.54
C LEU A 668 -16.53 15.85 42.28
N ALA A 669 -15.79 15.09 43.09
CA ALA A 669 -14.36 14.85 42.86
C ALA A 669 -14.15 14.09 41.54
N TYR A 670 -14.91 13.02 41.28
CA TYR A 670 -14.84 12.30 40.01
C TYR A 670 -15.16 13.22 38.82
N VAL A 671 -16.27 13.96 38.87
CA VAL A 671 -16.67 14.88 37.77
C VAL A 671 -15.61 15.94 37.52
N LEU A 672 -14.98 16.49 38.57
CA LEU A 672 -13.92 17.49 38.41
C LEU A 672 -12.64 16.89 37.82
N MET A 673 -12.21 15.71 38.27
CA MET A 673 -11.02 15.00 37.77
C MET A 673 -11.21 14.51 36.32
N ALA A 674 -12.40 14.00 35.99
CA ALA A 674 -12.77 13.56 34.64
C ALA A 674 -12.95 14.73 33.66
N LEU A 675 -13.18 15.96 34.14
CA LEU A 675 -13.09 17.16 33.33
C LEU A 675 -11.65 17.71 33.27
N GLU A 676 -10.82 17.55 34.31
CA GLU A 676 -9.42 18.01 34.31
C GLU A 676 -8.59 17.39 33.17
N THR A 677 -8.79 16.10 32.87
CA THR A 677 -8.16 15.41 31.72
C THR A 677 -8.55 16.02 30.37
N VAL A 678 -9.80 16.47 30.25
CA VAL A 678 -10.39 17.07 29.03
C VAL A 678 -9.84 18.48 28.78
N LEU A 679 -9.74 19.28 29.84
CA LEU A 679 -9.45 20.72 29.75
C LEU A 679 -8.01 21.01 29.29
N LEU A 680 -7.07 20.14 29.66
CA LEU A 680 -5.65 20.20 29.24
C LEU A 680 -5.48 20.29 27.71
N ARG A 681 -6.45 19.81 26.92
CA ARG A 681 -6.38 19.75 25.45
C ARG A 681 -7.00 20.96 24.73
N LYS A 682 -7.90 21.71 25.36
CA LYS A 682 -8.77 22.70 24.68
C LYS A 682 -8.55 24.16 25.11
N LYS A 683 -7.44 24.43 25.81
CA LYS A 683 -7.04 25.74 26.38
C LYS A 683 -8.06 26.38 27.34
N ILE A 684 -9.12 25.67 27.75
CA ILE A 684 -10.06 26.16 28.74
C ILE A 684 -9.33 26.16 30.08
N PRO A 685 -9.13 27.31 30.74
CA PRO A 685 -8.38 27.35 31.98
C PRO A 685 -9.14 26.61 33.09
N MET A 686 -8.43 25.81 33.88
CA MET A 686 -9.01 25.06 35.00
C MET A 686 -9.88 25.91 35.94
N ASN A 687 -9.51 27.19 36.13
CA ASN A 687 -10.28 28.13 36.93
C ASN A 687 -11.68 28.44 36.34
N ALA A 688 -11.88 28.38 35.03
CA ALA A 688 -13.19 28.55 34.40
C ALA A 688 -14.13 27.39 34.76
N VAL A 689 -13.65 26.14 34.74
CA VAL A 689 -14.48 24.98 35.13
C VAL A 689 -14.69 24.90 36.63
N ARG A 690 -13.70 25.27 37.45
CA ARG A 690 -13.91 25.43 38.90
C ARG A 690 -14.96 26.51 39.20
N ALA A 691 -14.98 27.61 38.45
CA ALA A 691 -16.03 28.63 38.55
C ALA A 691 -17.39 28.14 38.05
N GLN A 692 -17.43 27.39 36.93
CA GLN A 692 -18.65 26.78 36.41
C GLN A 692 -19.26 25.79 37.43
N LEU A 693 -18.48 24.81 37.89
CA LEU A 693 -18.90 23.85 38.93
C LEU A 693 -19.34 24.57 40.23
N ALA A 694 -18.65 25.64 40.63
CA ALA A 694 -19.03 26.45 41.79
C ALA A 694 -20.38 27.17 41.59
N SER A 695 -20.69 27.57 40.36
CA SER A 695 -21.99 28.15 40.00
C SER A 695 -23.11 27.10 39.86
N GLU A 696 -22.79 25.88 39.42
CA GLU A 696 -23.73 24.76 39.28
C GLU A 696 -24.10 24.12 40.63
N TYR A 697 -23.10 23.75 41.45
CA TYR A 697 -23.31 22.95 42.67
C TYR A 697 -22.93 23.65 43.98
N GLY A 698 -22.10 24.70 43.93
CA GLY A 698 -21.78 25.54 45.08
C GLY A 698 -20.29 25.73 45.35
N GLU A 699 -19.88 26.99 45.50
CA GLU A 699 -18.48 27.37 45.69
C GLU A 699 -17.85 26.73 46.94
N SER A 700 -18.58 26.59 48.05
CA SER A 700 -18.06 25.96 49.28
C SER A 700 -17.64 24.51 49.05
N ALA A 701 -18.53 23.70 48.45
CA ALA A 701 -18.28 22.30 48.17
C ALA A 701 -17.18 22.10 47.12
N VAL A 702 -17.19 22.90 46.03
CA VAL A 702 -16.13 22.85 45.02
C VAL A 702 -14.78 23.28 45.58
N ARG A 703 -14.72 24.31 46.43
CA ARG A 703 -13.48 24.73 47.09
C ARG A 703 -12.95 23.65 48.05
N CYS A 704 -13.84 22.95 48.76
CA CYS A 704 -13.49 21.81 49.62
C CYS A 704 -12.92 20.63 48.82
N VAL A 705 -13.61 20.22 47.74
CA VAL A 705 -13.17 19.13 46.86
C VAL A 705 -11.86 19.48 46.14
N VAL A 706 -11.71 20.69 45.62
CA VAL A 706 -10.45 21.15 44.99
C VAL A 706 -9.30 21.18 46.00
N GLY A 707 -9.54 21.58 47.25
CA GLY A 707 -8.54 21.50 48.33
C GLY A 707 -8.17 20.06 48.73
N SER A 708 -9.01 19.09 48.38
CA SER A 708 -8.83 17.66 48.63
C SER A 708 -8.18 16.89 47.47
N ILE A 709 -7.98 17.52 46.30
CA ILE A 709 -7.38 16.89 45.11
C ILE A 709 -5.93 17.35 44.97
N ALA A 710 -4.99 16.42 45.09
CA ALA A 710 -3.56 16.66 44.95
C ALA A 710 -2.94 15.64 43.97
N GLY A 711 -2.29 16.13 42.91
CA GLY A 711 -1.52 15.28 41.99
C GLY A 711 -2.33 14.21 41.23
N GLY A 712 -3.63 14.42 41.01
CA GLY A 712 -4.52 13.40 40.42
C GLY A 712 -5.09 12.38 41.40
N VAL A 713 -4.93 12.62 42.71
CA VAL A 713 -5.50 11.81 43.80
C VAL A 713 -6.44 12.66 44.65
N TYR A 714 -7.67 12.18 44.85
CA TYR A 714 -8.66 12.77 45.76
C TYR A 714 -8.53 12.16 47.15
N THR A 715 -8.39 12.99 48.18
CA THR A 715 -8.36 12.55 49.59
C THR A 715 -9.69 12.88 50.26
N ARG A 716 -10.52 11.88 50.54
CA ARG A 716 -11.87 12.10 51.10
C ARG A 716 -11.78 12.69 52.51
N ALA A 717 -12.34 13.89 52.70
CA ALA A 717 -12.22 14.67 53.93
C ALA A 717 -12.80 14.00 55.20
N MET A 718 -13.72 13.04 55.07
CA MET A 718 -14.36 12.36 56.22
C MET A 718 -13.56 11.17 56.79
N ASP A 719 -12.79 10.46 55.96
CA ASP A 719 -12.08 9.23 56.37
C ASP A 719 -10.59 9.20 55.99
N GLY A 720 -10.09 10.26 55.34
CA GLY A 720 -8.69 10.41 54.93
C GLY A 720 -8.26 9.46 53.80
N LYS A 721 -9.19 8.72 53.18
CA LYS A 721 -8.83 7.76 52.12
C LYS A 721 -8.47 8.48 50.83
N ALA A 722 -7.35 8.07 50.26
CA ALA A 722 -6.88 8.49 48.95
C ALA A 722 -7.50 7.62 47.83
N PHE A 723 -7.98 8.27 46.78
CA PHE A 723 -8.57 7.65 45.59
C PHE A 723 -7.96 8.25 44.32
N GLU A 724 -7.44 7.40 43.44
CA GLU A 724 -7.31 7.75 42.02
C GLU A 724 -8.71 7.85 41.38
N MET A 725 -8.86 8.56 40.26
CA MET A 725 -10.15 8.77 39.60
C MET A 725 -10.96 7.48 39.43
N ASN A 726 -10.33 6.43 38.92
CA ASN A 726 -10.96 5.13 38.64
C ASN A 726 -11.19 4.26 39.90
N ALA A 727 -10.74 4.72 41.07
CA ALA A 727 -10.95 4.07 42.37
C ALA A 727 -12.06 4.73 43.20
N ILE A 728 -12.59 5.88 42.76
CA ILE A 728 -13.75 6.52 43.40
C ILE A 728 -14.98 5.58 43.21
N PRO A 729 -15.69 5.21 44.28
CA PRO A 729 -16.71 4.14 44.19
C PRO A 729 -18.04 4.63 43.58
N VAL A 730 -18.32 4.23 42.35
CA VAL A 730 -19.64 4.36 41.72
C VAL A 730 -20.60 3.24 42.17
N GLN A 731 -21.90 3.52 42.36
CA GLN A 731 -22.84 2.45 42.70
C GLN A 731 -23.21 1.63 41.46
N LYS A 732 -23.20 0.30 41.57
CA LYS A 732 -23.57 -0.62 40.47
C LYS A 732 -24.98 -0.35 39.92
N GLY A 733 -25.90 0.12 40.76
CA GLY A 733 -27.25 0.52 40.34
C GLY A 733 -27.25 1.68 39.35
N ASP A 734 -26.46 2.73 39.61
CA ASP A 734 -26.35 3.90 38.74
C ASP A 734 -25.75 3.50 37.39
N VAL A 735 -24.65 2.74 37.39
CA VAL A 735 -23.99 2.28 36.15
C VAL A 735 -24.96 1.46 35.28
N LEU A 736 -25.74 0.56 35.89
CA LEU A 736 -26.75 -0.24 35.18
C LEU A 736 -27.90 0.61 34.63
N GLU A 737 -28.26 1.73 35.27
CA GLU A 737 -29.28 2.64 34.72
C GLU A 737 -28.69 3.54 33.61
N MET A 738 -27.47 4.05 33.76
CA MET A 738 -26.77 4.77 32.68
C MET A 738 -26.60 3.90 31.43
N MET A 739 -26.30 2.60 31.61
CA MET A 739 -26.22 1.62 30.54
C MET A 739 -27.53 1.52 29.74
N LYS A 740 -28.69 1.49 30.43
CA LYS A 740 -30.01 1.50 29.78
C LYS A 740 -30.30 2.82 29.07
N GLN A 741 -29.85 3.94 29.64
CA GLN A 741 -30.10 5.27 29.09
C GLN A 741 -29.28 5.56 27.84
N LEU A 742 -27.99 5.20 27.82
CA LEU A 742 -27.16 5.27 26.61
C LEU A 742 -27.75 4.41 25.49
N LYS A 743 -28.27 3.22 25.80
CA LYS A 743 -28.97 2.35 24.85
C LYS A 743 -30.26 2.99 24.31
N ARG A 744 -31.07 3.65 25.16
CA ARG A 744 -32.24 4.43 24.73
C ARG A 744 -31.86 5.66 23.89
N ALA A 745 -30.71 6.27 24.16
CA ALA A 745 -30.17 7.41 23.41
C ALA A 745 -29.51 7.02 22.07
N GLY A 746 -29.35 5.72 21.79
CA GLY A 746 -28.66 5.23 20.59
C GLY A 746 -27.13 5.40 20.64
N ARG A 747 -26.54 5.67 21.81
CA ARG A 747 -25.08 5.70 21.99
C ARG A 747 -24.55 4.31 22.30
N PHE A 748 -23.40 3.96 21.72
CA PHE A 748 -22.73 2.66 21.87
C PHE A 748 -23.60 1.39 21.59
N PRO A 749 -24.52 1.38 20.61
CA PRO A 749 -25.52 0.31 20.46
C PRO A 749 -24.88 -1.08 20.40
N HIS A 750 -23.88 -1.27 19.51
CA HIS A 750 -23.17 -2.54 19.31
C HIS A 750 -22.42 -3.08 20.55
N LEU A 751 -22.15 -2.24 21.56
CA LEU A 751 -21.54 -2.66 22.83
C LEU A 751 -22.61 -2.96 23.89
N LEU A 752 -23.65 -2.13 23.95
CA LEU A 752 -24.74 -2.26 24.92
C LEU A 752 -25.68 -3.41 24.60
N ASP A 753 -25.85 -3.77 23.34
CA ASP A 753 -26.59 -4.98 22.93
C ASP A 753 -25.90 -6.24 23.45
N LYS A 754 -24.60 -6.40 23.20
CA LYS A 754 -23.79 -7.52 23.73
C LYS A 754 -23.83 -7.59 25.27
N LEU A 755 -23.77 -6.45 25.97
CA LEU A 755 -23.91 -6.43 27.43
C LEU A 755 -25.33 -6.80 27.92
N THR A 756 -26.37 -6.56 27.11
CA THR A 756 -27.75 -6.98 27.43
C THR A 756 -27.94 -8.49 27.20
N GLU A 757 -27.19 -9.10 26.28
CA GLU A 757 -27.20 -10.55 26.02
C GLU A 757 -26.47 -11.36 27.11
N MET A 758 -25.63 -10.70 27.92
CA MET A 758 -24.84 -11.30 29.00
C MET A 758 -25.46 -11.10 30.41
N SER A 759 -26.62 -10.45 30.54
CA SER A 759 -27.19 -9.98 31.82
C SER A 759 -28.59 -10.54 32.11
#